data_AF-A0AAD5R8F2-F1
#
_entry.id   AF-A0AAD5R8F2-F1
#
_cell.length_a   1.000
_cell.length_b   1.000
_cell.length_c   1.000
_cell.angle_alpha   90.00
_cell.angle_beta   90.00
_cell.angle_gamma   90.00
#
_symmetry.space_group_name_H-M   'P 1'
#
loop_
_entity.id
_entity.type
_entity.pdbx_description
1 polymer ?
#
loop_
_entity_poly.entity_id
_entity_poly.type
_entity_poly.pdbx_seq_one_letter_code
_entity_poly.pdbx_strand_id
1 'polypeptide(L)'
;MTRRGSITRVVLLLFLPLQTANGAAAASERQRVPSAPLNFDVVLTAPNSVRLTWDRPLHVNGHSNSGGYYVYVEKLMNGEPVNRRRSKYDVINDLSKRYWEIDKLEPNTEYAFRMNAFNRNGDGEYTETKRIVTGGIPPRQPEIQSVVLLGDEAPLKARVEWKRPQLAPLESPIDRYNLWYKAEGNSHHMKKVVNGTMNSAELSGLLMGRVYEILLGAENVEGHSRNATEQLVTPIGSPEGEPLNVQYEIVNGKMRISWEPPAEDRRNGNITAYKAILTPMDSDGERIEKQVTDGSTSATFAVDVRKAYTFKVAAATMKGSGPFSPVLTINPDPSAIVGPPTNVRVEATSNSSAVVQWDFESGQVDGFVVKYMHEPGGRSDSDKWTARTVMSPNSRHLEVPHLTAHKPYAFCVLAIKNNRQGACSDPPTLLEKLVPTYMVQNLVVEWKTSNSVKLRWDYNGPSHIGFYLNHTGKKEYFDHTLAMKSMTTPGFKHELDEGSREYLWTNLRPYMQYTFHVGVRTLPPGGRQYWPKEVVIVTDPTGPPFVFPPELDDIVSNGMGSKQGQVVVRLRPASEEYGPISHYWLIVVPGNYSKDDVVNMGPVELEAATIARRKALEKQISVSPTIRVKKAASTIGRESLMSEHRHHLRKRHNEIPTTAYITARIEAEEMRKMYTGDRSFVVGDDKIYNGFNNFPLQPSTKYRLMVRSFAKIDGRRKNEVE
;
A
#
# COMPACT_ATOMS: atom_id res chain seq x y z
N MET A 1 -45.75 -29.81 -12.01
CA MET A 1 -46.04 -30.30 -13.38
C MET A 1 -44.90 -31.26 -13.76
N THR A 2 -45.10 -32.57 -13.93
CA THR A 2 -45.76 -33.32 -15.06
C THR A 2 -44.97 -33.28 -16.38
N ARG A 3 -44.78 -34.38 -17.15
CA ARG A 3 -44.91 -35.85 -16.94
C ARG A 3 -44.50 -36.59 -18.25
N ARG A 4 -43.85 -37.77 -18.17
CA ARG A 4 -43.73 -38.83 -19.25
C ARG A 4 -42.96 -38.40 -20.54
N GLY A 5 -42.56 -39.27 -21.49
CA GLY A 5 -42.63 -40.76 -21.65
C GLY A 5 -41.54 -41.25 -22.65
N SER A 6 -41.16 -42.54 -22.77
CA SER A 6 -41.78 -43.60 -23.63
C SER A 6 -41.68 -43.32 -25.15
N ILE A 7 -41.43 -44.23 -26.13
CA ILE A 7 -41.48 -45.73 -26.31
C ILE A 7 -40.76 -46.07 -27.68
N THR A 8 -40.42 -47.28 -28.19
CA THR A 8 -39.94 -48.63 -27.73
C THR A 8 -39.85 -49.63 -28.93
N ARG A 9 -38.86 -50.58 -28.96
CA ARG A 9 -38.64 -51.72 -29.94
C ARG A 9 -38.13 -51.31 -31.35
N VAL A 10 -37.68 -52.18 -32.30
CA VAL A 10 -37.91 -53.60 -32.71
C VAL A 10 -36.59 -54.19 -33.30
N VAL A 11 -35.94 -55.28 -32.82
CA VAL A 11 -36.14 -56.75 -32.99
C VAL A 11 -36.15 -57.30 -34.44
N LEU A 12 -35.18 -58.15 -34.82
CA LEU A 12 -35.40 -59.27 -35.75
C LEU A 12 -34.44 -60.45 -35.50
N LEU A 13 -34.87 -61.67 -35.85
CA LEU A 13 -34.14 -62.94 -35.75
C LEU A 13 -33.91 -63.55 -37.14
N LEU A 14 -32.88 -64.38 -37.28
CA LEU A 14 -32.79 -65.41 -38.33
C LEU A 14 -32.35 -66.76 -37.71
N PHE A 15 -32.74 -67.86 -38.36
CA PHE A 15 -32.67 -69.23 -37.84
C PHE A 15 -32.63 -70.22 -39.02
N LEU A 16 -32.48 -71.52 -38.69
CA LEU A 16 -32.66 -72.73 -39.54
C LEU A 16 -31.46 -73.15 -40.43
N PRO A 17 -31.31 -74.45 -40.77
CA PRO A 17 -31.71 -75.66 -40.02
C PRO A 17 -30.68 -76.82 -40.07
N LEU A 18 -31.14 -78.05 -39.74
CA LEU A 18 -30.59 -79.41 -39.95
C LEU A 18 -29.80 -80.04 -38.77
N GLN A 19 -29.94 -81.35 -38.49
CA GLN A 19 -31.11 -82.24 -38.59
C GLN A 19 -30.94 -83.41 -37.57
N THR A 20 -32.01 -84.14 -37.27
CA THR A 20 -32.07 -85.20 -36.24
C THR A 20 -31.41 -86.52 -36.62
N ALA A 21 -30.74 -87.17 -35.66
CA ALA A 21 -30.60 -88.63 -35.62
C ALA A 21 -30.52 -89.14 -34.17
N ASN A 22 -31.24 -90.23 -33.87
CA ASN A 22 -31.07 -91.03 -32.65
C ASN A 22 -29.97 -92.08 -32.88
N GLY A 23 -29.29 -92.54 -31.81
CA GLY A 23 -28.42 -93.73 -31.90
C GLY A 23 -27.52 -93.90 -30.69
N ALA A 24 -27.77 -94.90 -29.86
CA ALA A 24 -26.97 -95.17 -28.66
C ALA A 24 -25.68 -95.95 -28.97
N ALA A 25 -24.60 -95.62 -28.28
CA ALA A 25 -23.49 -96.54 -28.01
C ALA A 25 -22.80 -96.17 -26.69
N ALA A 26 -23.00 -96.99 -25.65
CA ALA A 26 -22.27 -96.84 -24.39
C ALA A 26 -20.85 -97.40 -24.55
N ALA A 27 -19.87 -96.52 -24.82
CA ALA A 27 -18.48 -96.90 -25.03
C ALA A 27 -17.64 -96.70 -23.74
N SER A 28 -17.24 -97.82 -23.14
CA SER A 28 -16.34 -97.94 -21.97
C SER A 28 -15.44 -96.73 -21.69
N GLU A 29 -15.68 -96.06 -20.56
CA GLU A 29 -14.89 -94.90 -20.12
C GLU A 29 -13.50 -95.33 -19.62
N ARG A 30 -12.58 -95.58 -20.55
CA ARG A 30 -11.15 -95.68 -20.23
C ARG A 30 -10.67 -94.31 -19.74
N GLN A 31 -10.24 -94.24 -18.49
CA GLN A 31 -9.60 -93.05 -17.92
C GLN A 31 -8.42 -92.61 -18.80
N ARG A 32 -8.43 -91.34 -19.21
CA ARG A 32 -7.38 -90.72 -20.06
C ARG A 32 -6.59 -89.67 -19.27
N VAL A 33 -5.42 -89.32 -19.78
CA VAL A 33 -4.74 -88.07 -19.42
C VAL A 33 -5.53 -86.86 -19.98
N PRO A 34 -5.32 -85.64 -19.46
CA PRO A 34 -6.02 -84.46 -19.97
C PRO A 34 -5.65 -84.12 -21.42
N SER A 35 -6.56 -83.43 -22.13
CA SER A 35 -6.18 -82.73 -23.37
C SER A 35 -5.29 -81.52 -23.06
N ALA A 36 -4.73 -80.90 -24.10
CA ALA A 36 -4.11 -79.59 -23.95
C ALA A 36 -5.08 -78.55 -23.35
N PRO A 37 -4.60 -77.60 -22.52
CA PRO A 37 -5.34 -76.39 -22.17
C PRO A 37 -5.78 -75.61 -23.41
N LEU A 38 -7.00 -75.08 -23.39
CA LEU A 38 -7.55 -74.28 -24.49
C LEU A 38 -7.08 -72.82 -24.41
N ASN A 39 -7.19 -72.09 -25.51
CA ASN A 39 -7.00 -70.64 -25.57
C ASN A 39 -5.69 -70.15 -24.90
N PHE A 40 -4.62 -70.95 -24.98
CA PHE A 40 -3.34 -70.60 -24.37
C PHE A 40 -2.71 -69.41 -25.07
N ASP A 41 -2.40 -68.38 -24.30
CA ASP A 41 -1.75 -67.17 -24.76
C ASP A 41 -0.78 -66.59 -23.74
N VAL A 42 0.13 -65.73 -24.21
CA VAL A 42 1.22 -65.14 -23.41
C VAL A 42 1.36 -63.67 -23.74
N VAL A 43 1.17 -62.82 -22.73
CA VAL A 43 1.29 -61.37 -22.85
C VAL A 43 2.37 -60.84 -21.91
N LEU A 44 3.13 -59.83 -22.36
CA LEU A 44 4.04 -59.09 -21.49
C LEU A 44 3.23 -58.31 -20.44
N THR A 45 3.70 -58.32 -19.19
CA THR A 45 3.16 -57.51 -18.10
C THR A 45 4.14 -56.44 -17.61
N ALA A 46 5.43 -56.66 -17.79
CA ALA A 46 6.52 -55.70 -17.60
C ALA A 46 7.71 -56.10 -18.52
N PRO A 47 8.76 -55.29 -18.66
CA PRO A 47 9.91 -55.64 -19.51
C PRO A 47 10.54 -57.00 -19.18
N ASN A 48 10.51 -57.42 -17.92
CA ASN A 48 11.06 -58.70 -17.44
C ASN A 48 9.99 -59.71 -16.95
N SER A 49 8.71 -59.55 -17.32
CA SER A 49 7.65 -60.47 -16.88
C SER A 49 6.55 -60.70 -17.92
N VAL A 50 5.99 -61.91 -17.92
CA VAL A 50 4.81 -62.29 -18.71
C VAL A 50 3.69 -62.79 -17.82
N ARG A 51 2.46 -62.67 -18.32
CA ARG A 51 1.29 -63.42 -17.85
C ARG A 51 0.92 -64.46 -18.90
N LEU A 52 0.92 -65.73 -18.49
CA LEU A 52 0.30 -66.83 -19.21
C LEU A 52 -1.21 -66.80 -18.93
N THR A 53 -2.05 -67.05 -19.93
CA THR A 53 -3.51 -67.26 -19.76
C THR A 53 -3.99 -68.46 -20.55
N TRP A 54 -4.96 -69.20 -20.02
CA TRP A 54 -5.52 -70.40 -20.67
C TRP A 54 -6.90 -70.77 -20.10
N ASP A 55 -7.66 -71.54 -20.86
CA ASP A 55 -8.92 -72.19 -20.49
C ASP A 55 -8.73 -73.68 -20.14
N ARG A 56 -9.75 -74.27 -19.50
CA ARG A 56 -9.73 -75.69 -19.10
C ARG A 56 -9.62 -76.62 -20.32
N PRO A 57 -8.87 -77.74 -20.20
CA PRO A 57 -8.95 -78.86 -21.13
C PRO A 57 -10.39 -79.34 -21.37
N LEU A 58 -10.70 -79.81 -22.58
CA LEU A 58 -12.01 -80.38 -22.93
C LEU A 58 -12.29 -81.70 -22.18
N HIS A 59 -11.24 -82.45 -21.89
CA HIS A 59 -11.32 -83.76 -21.22
C HIS A 59 -10.61 -83.70 -19.87
N VAL A 60 -11.39 -83.68 -18.80
CA VAL A 60 -10.94 -83.67 -17.40
C VAL A 60 -11.46 -84.93 -16.69
N ASN A 61 -11.28 -86.09 -17.34
CA ASN A 61 -11.91 -87.37 -16.94
C ASN A 61 -11.23 -87.97 -15.69
N GLY A 62 -11.61 -87.46 -14.51
CA GLY A 62 -11.26 -88.00 -13.21
C GLY A 62 -11.99 -87.26 -12.08
N HIS A 63 -12.79 -87.97 -11.30
CA HIS A 63 -13.67 -87.41 -10.24
C HIS A 63 -12.91 -86.97 -8.96
N SER A 64 -11.79 -86.26 -9.09
CA SER A 64 -11.06 -85.70 -7.95
C SER A 64 -10.21 -84.48 -8.34
N ASN A 65 -10.04 -83.54 -7.41
CA ASN A 65 -9.22 -82.33 -7.59
C ASN A 65 -7.69 -82.60 -7.59
N SER A 66 -7.26 -83.79 -8.01
CA SER A 66 -5.85 -84.24 -8.01
C SER A 66 -5.18 -84.06 -9.39
N GLY A 67 -5.04 -82.80 -9.79
CA GLY A 67 -4.42 -82.42 -11.05
C GLY A 67 -4.04 -80.94 -11.11
N GLY A 68 -3.40 -80.54 -12.20
CA GLY A 68 -2.85 -79.20 -12.36
C GLY A 68 -2.30 -78.94 -13.75
N TYR A 69 -1.38 -77.98 -13.84
CA TYR A 69 -0.68 -77.61 -15.07
C TYR A 69 0.84 -77.58 -14.84
N TYR A 70 1.61 -78.11 -15.78
CA TYR A 70 3.05 -77.86 -15.85
C TYR A 70 3.34 -76.75 -16.85
N VAL A 71 4.18 -75.81 -16.43
CA VAL A 71 4.65 -74.70 -17.27
C VAL A 71 6.08 -74.97 -17.72
N TYR A 72 6.39 -74.66 -18.98
CA TYR A 72 7.72 -74.77 -19.56
C TYR A 72 8.11 -73.44 -20.18
N VAL A 73 9.33 -72.99 -19.85
CA VAL A 73 9.94 -71.74 -20.34
C VAL A 73 11.30 -72.12 -20.90
N GLU A 74 11.51 -71.86 -22.19
CA GLU A 74 12.76 -72.17 -22.90
C GLU A 74 13.34 -70.87 -23.44
N LYS A 75 14.45 -70.39 -22.84
CA LYS A 75 15.21 -69.24 -23.35
C LYS A 75 15.75 -69.57 -24.74
N LEU A 76 15.45 -68.71 -25.71
CA LEU A 76 15.92 -68.85 -27.08
C LEU A 76 17.09 -67.89 -27.34
N MET A 77 17.95 -68.29 -28.29
CA MET A 77 19.00 -67.46 -28.86
C MET A 77 19.06 -67.77 -30.35
N ASN A 78 18.92 -66.75 -31.19
CA ASN A 78 18.77 -66.91 -32.65
C ASN A 78 17.62 -67.88 -33.04
N GLY A 79 16.52 -67.89 -32.29
CA GLY A 79 15.36 -68.76 -32.52
C GLY A 79 15.45 -70.20 -32.00
N GLU A 80 16.62 -70.62 -31.49
CA GLU A 80 16.91 -71.98 -30.96
C GLU A 80 17.03 -72.00 -29.43
N PRO A 81 16.60 -73.06 -28.72
CA PRO A 81 16.64 -73.12 -27.26
C PRO A 81 18.07 -73.30 -26.72
N VAL A 82 18.50 -72.35 -25.88
CA VAL A 82 19.84 -72.27 -25.27
C VAL A 82 20.16 -73.50 -24.40
N ASN A 83 19.14 -74.06 -23.74
CA ASN A 83 19.30 -75.24 -22.89
C ASN A 83 18.29 -76.32 -23.30
N ARG A 84 18.78 -77.35 -24.02
CA ARG A 84 17.94 -78.42 -24.59
C ARG A 84 17.38 -79.42 -23.57
N ARG A 85 17.70 -79.29 -22.27
CA ARG A 85 17.08 -80.08 -21.21
C ARG A 85 15.70 -79.50 -20.86
N ARG A 86 14.63 -80.19 -21.27
CA ARG A 86 13.23 -79.83 -20.96
C ARG A 86 12.94 -79.95 -19.45
N SER A 87 13.32 -78.93 -18.68
CA SER A 87 12.93 -78.78 -17.29
C SER A 87 11.54 -78.16 -17.20
N LYS A 88 10.70 -78.69 -16.29
CA LYS A 88 9.46 -78.02 -15.88
C LYS A 88 9.85 -76.74 -15.14
N TYR A 89 9.35 -75.59 -15.60
CA TYR A 89 9.62 -74.28 -14.98
C TYR A 89 8.79 -74.11 -13.71
N ASP A 90 7.52 -74.53 -13.74
CA ASP A 90 6.61 -74.45 -12.59
C ASP A 90 5.55 -75.58 -12.59
N VAL A 91 4.93 -75.79 -11.43
CA VAL A 91 3.90 -76.83 -11.18
C VAL A 91 2.69 -76.23 -10.48
N ILE A 92 1.67 -75.88 -11.27
CA ILE A 92 0.43 -75.25 -10.79
C ILE A 92 -0.54 -76.35 -10.38
N ASN A 93 -0.52 -76.74 -9.10
CA ASN A 93 -1.39 -77.78 -8.52
C ASN A 93 -2.87 -77.33 -8.33
N ASP A 94 -3.46 -76.67 -9.33
CA ASP A 94 -4.83 -76.15 -9.29
C ASP A 94 -5.48 -76.07 -10.69
N LEU A 95 -6.43 -76.96 -10.96
CA LEU A 95 -7.25 -76.97 -12.20
C LEU A 95 -8.29 -75.82 -12.27
N SER A 96 -8.47 -75.02 -11.21
CA SER A 96 -9.29 -73.81 -11.22
C SER A 96 -8.54 -72.60 -11.78
N LYS A 97 -7.20 -72.59 -11.73
CA LYS A 97 -6.35 -71.53 -12.27
C LYS A 97 -6.52 -71.36 -13.79
N ARG A 98 -6.45 -70.11 -14.25
CA ARG A 98 -6.55 -69.66 -15.66
C ARG A 98 -5.40 -68.74 -16.09
N TYR A 99 -4.50 -68.41 -15.17
CA TYR A 99 -3.37 -67.54 -15.43
C TYR A 99 -2.18 -67.90 -14.54
N TRP A 100 -0.98 -67.59 -15.01
CA TRP A 100 0.26 -67.64 -14.24
C TRP A 100 1.10 -66.42 -14.56
N GLU A 101 1.89 -65.95 -13.61
CA GLU A 101 2.80 -64.82 -13.82
C GLU A 101 4.23 -65.29 -13.62
N ILE A 102 5.10 -64.88 -14.53
CA ILE A 102 6.50 -65.29 -14.57
C ILE A 102 7.31 -64.00 -14.59
N ASP A 103 8.12 -63.80 -13.55
CA ASP A 103 8.99 -62.64 -13.40
C ASP A 103 10.47 -63.00 -13.62
N LYS A 104 11.36 -62.01 -13.49
CA LYS A 104 12.83 -62.16 -13.56
C LYS A 104 13.35 -62.74 -14.87
N LEU A 105 12.59 -62.63 -15.96
CA LEU A 105 13.10 -62.95 -17.30
C LEU A 105 14.21 -61.96 -17.69
N GLU A 106 15.27 -62.43 -18.35
CA GLU A 106 16.27 -61.53 -18.93
C GLU A 106 15.64 -60.57 -19.95
N PRO A 107 16.05 -59.29 -20.02
CA PRO A 107 15.51 -58.31 -20.96
C PRO A 107 15.93 -58.61 -22.42
N ASN A 108 15.18 -58.06 -23.39
CA ASN A 108 15.43 -58.16 -24.84
C ASN A 108 15.80 -59.58 -25.32
N THR A 109 15.13 -60.58 -24.75
CA THR A 109 15.44 -62.00 -24.90
C THR A 109 14.18 -62.72 -25.38
N GLU A 110 14.32 -63.54 -26.42
CA GLU A 110 13.23 -64.38 -26.92
C GLU A 110 13.03 -65.60 -25.99
N TYR A 111 11.80 -65.84 -25.56
CA TYR A 111 11.41 -67.01 -24.77
C TYR A 111 10.29 -67.77 -25.45
N ALA A 112 10.41 -69.09 -25.49
CA ALA A 112 9.35 -70.02 -25.86
C ALA A 112 8.59 -70.50 -24.62
N PHE A 113 7.27 -70.46 -24.69
CA PHE A 113 6.35 -70.86 -23.62
C PHE A 113 5.38 -71.94 -24.13
N ARG A 114 5.17 -72.96 -23.30
CA ARG A 114 4.12 -73.98 -23.49
C ARG A 114 3.70 -74.54 -22.14
N MET A 115 2.55 -75.21 -22.13
CA MET A 115 2.07 -75.93 -20.93
C MET A 115 1.37 -77.24 -21.31
N ASN A 116 1.24 -78.13 -20.34
CA ASN A 116 0.30 -79.25 -20.41
C ASN A 116 -0.46 -79.40 -19.09
N ALA A 117 -1.70 -79.87 -19.16
CA ALA A 117 -2.47 -80.24 -17.97
C ALA A 117 -2.10 -81.68 -17.54
N PHE A 118 -2.21 -81.98 -16.24
CA PHE A 118 -1.96 -83.32 -15.71
C PHE A 118 -3.02 -83.75 -14.70
N ASN A 119 -3.19 -85.06 -14.53
CA ASN A 119 -4.02 -85.66 -13.49
C ASN A 119 -3.34 -86.94 -12.95
N ARG A 120 -4.01 -87.67 -12.05
CA ARG A 120 -3.52 -88.95 -11.51
C ARG A 120 -3.13 -90.00 -12.56
N ASN A 121 -3.64 -89.91 -13.79
CA ASN A 121 -3.36 -90.85 -14.89
C ASN A 121 -2.08 -90.48 -15.66
N GLY A 122 -1.56 -89.26 -15.47
CA GLY A 122 -0.32 -88.77 -16.06
C GLY A 122 -0.38 -87.37 -16.66
N ASP A 123 0.70 -87.01 -17.32
CA ASP A 123 0.92 -85.78 -18.08
C ASP A 123 0.11 -85.81 -19.39
N GLY A 124 -0.69 -84.77 -19.64
CA GLY A 124 -1.51 -84.61 -20.84
C GLY A 124 -0.78 -83.96 -22.02
N GLU A 125 -1.53 -83.62 -23.06
CA GLU A 125 -1.00 -83.00 -24.28
C GLU A 125 -0.52 -81.56 -24.07
N TYR A 126 0.49 -81.15 -24.85
CA TYR A 126 1.04 -79.79 -24.82
C TYR A 126 0.19 -78.82 -25.65
N THR A 127 0.14 -77.57 -25.21
CA THR A 127 -0.30 -76.44 -26.04
C THR A 127 0.66 -76.22 -27.21
N GLU A 128 0.21 -75.45 -28.20
CA GLU A 128 1.12 -74.77 -29.12
C GLU A 128 2.16 -73.94 -28.35
N THR A 129 3.34 -73.74 -28.95
CA THR A 129 4.44 -73.00 -28.34
C THR A 129 4.35 -71.53 -28.74
N LYS A 130 4.04 -70.67 -27.78
CA LYS A 130 4.02 -69.20 -27.96
C LYS A 130 5.44 -68.67 -27.78
N ARG A 131 5.84 -67.69 -28.58
CA ARG A 131 7.14 -67.01 -28.48
C ARG A 131 6.94 -65.53 -28.19
N ILE A 132 7.68 -64.99 -27.24
CA ILE A 132 7.65 -63.57 -26.85
C ILE A 132 9.08 -63.09 -26.62
N VAL A 133 9.40 -61.89 -27.10
CA VAL A 133 10.63 -61.17 -26.74
C VAL A 133 10.34 -60.26 -25.57
N THR A 134 11.16 -60.30 -24.52
CA THR A 134 11.07 -59.39 -23.37
C THR A 134 11.45 -57.94 -23.73
N GLY A 135 10.97 -56.97 -22.95
CA GLY A 135 11.34 -55.56 -23.15
C GLY A 135 12.83 -55.31 -22.85
N GLY A 136 13.39 -54.22 -23.37
CA GLY A 136 14.77 -53.83 -23.08
C GLY A 136 14.94 -53.19 -21.70
N ILE A 137 16.05 -52.48 -21.53
CA ILE A 137 16.31 -51.63 -20.36
C ILE A 137 16.88 -50.26 -20.79
N PRO A 138 16.66 -49.20 -20.00
CA PRO A 138 17.32 -47.90 -20.19
C PRO A 138 18.85 -48.03 -20.15
N PRO A 139 19.60 -47.10 -20.77
CA PRO A 139 21.06 -47.21 -20.84
C PRO A 139 21.73 -47.11 -19.46
N ARG A 140 22.93 -47.68 -19.35
CA ARG A 140 23.79 -47.47 -18.18
C ARG A 140 24.23 -45.99 -18.11
N GLN A 141 24.56 -45.54 -16.89
CA GLN A 141 25.16 -44.23 -16.66
C GLN A 141 26.44 -44.09 -17.50
N PRO A 142 26.58 -43.05 -18.34
CA PRO A 142 27.79 -42.82 -19.12
C PRO A 142 28.95 -42.36 -18.22
N GLU A 143 30.19 -42.64 -18.64
CA GLU A 143 31.41 -42.32 -17.88
C GLU A 143 32.09 -41.11 -18.53
N ILE A 144 31.99 -39.94 -17.88
CA ILE A 144 32.70 -38.71 -18.31
C ILE A 144 34.21 -38.97 -18.17
N GLN A 145 34.97 -38.71 -19.23
CA GLN A 145 36.43 -38.91 -19.27
C GLN A 145 37.21 -37.61 -19.13
N SER A 146 36.67 -36.51 -19.67
CA SER A 146 37.29 -35.19 -19.58
C SER A 146 36.25 -34.08 -19.70
N VAL A 147 36.54 -32.95 -19.04
CA VAL A 147 35.93 -31.66 -19.33
C VAL A 147 37.07 -30.66 -19.45
N VAL A 148 37.24 -30.06 -20.62
CA VAL A 148 38.35 -29.12 -20.91
C VAL A 148 37.83 -27.83 -21.54
N LEU A 149 38.35 -26.69 -21.09
CA LEU A 149 38.08 -25.40 -21.73
C LEU A 149 38.80 -25.32 -23.09
N LEU A 150 38.15 -24.66 -24.05
CA LEU A 150 38.65 -24.46 -25.41
C LEU A 150 39.18 -23.04 -25.61
N GLY A 151 40.00 -22.58 -24.66
CA GLY A 151 40.50 -21.20 -24.54
C GLY A 151 40.19 -20.59 -23.17
N ASP A 152 40.87 -19.48 -22.85
CA ASP A 152 40.77 -18.74 -21.60
C ASP A 152 40.16 -17.33 -21.74
N GLU A 153 39.99 -16.83 -22.97
CA GLU A 153 39.26 -15.60 -23.30
C GLU A 153 37.78 -15.85 -23.67
N ALA A 154 36.93 -14.84 -23.50
CA ALA A 154 35.52 -14.90 -23.87
C ALA A 154 35.33 -14.78 -25.40
N PRO A 155 34.31 -15.44 -26.02
CA PRO A 155 33.26 -16.25 -25.38
C PRO A 155 33.73 -17.68 -25.06
N LEU A 156 33.69 -18.05 -23.77
CA LEU A 156 34.19 -19.34 -23.32
C LEU A 156 33.36 -20.52 -23.83
N LYS A 157 34.06 -21.60 -24.14
CA LYS A 157 33.54 -22.90 -24.54
C LYS A 157 34.26 -24.02 -23.81
N ALA A 158 33.60 -25.18 -23.70
CA ALA A 158 34.22 -26.38 -23.17
C ALA A 158 33.89 -27.61 -24.01
N ARG A 159 34.81 -28.56 -24.06
CA ARG A 159 34.63 -29.89 -24.62
C ARG A 159 34.43 -30.87 -23.47
N VAL A 160 33.29 -31.57 -23.50
CA VAL A 160 33.02 -32.72 -22.64
C VAL A 160 33.23 -33.96 -23.49
N GLU A 161 34.03 -34.92 -23.00
CA GLU A 161 34.23 -36.21 -23.65
C GLU A 161 33.86 -37.34 -22.69
N TRP A 162 33.25 -38.39 -23.22
CA TRP A 162 32.77 -39.53 -22.44
C TRP A 162 32.98 -40.84 -23.17
N LYS A 163 33.19 -41.87 -22.36
CA LYS A 163 33.24 -43.24 -22.80
C LYS A 163 31.80 -43.69 -23.04
N ARG A 164 31.49 -44.04 -24.28
CA ARG A 164 30.19 -44.64 -24.63
C ARG A 164 30.02 -45.95 -23.82
N PRO A 165 28.88 -46.18 -23.15
CA PRO A 165 28.64 -47.44 -22.46
C PRO A 165 28.86 -48.63 -23.38
N GLN A 166 29.53 -49.67 -22.87
CA GLN A 166 29.62 -50.96 -23.56
C GLN A 166 28.24 -51.61 -23.50
N LEU A 167 27.46 -51.45 -24.56
CA LEU A 167 26.16 -52.09 -24.72
C LEU A 167 26.34 -53.60 -24.55
N ALA A 168 25.65 -54.19 -23.58
CA ALA A 168 25.51 -55.65 -23.55
C ALA A 168 24.76 -56.11 -24.82
N PRO A 169 24.91 -57.37 -25.29
CA PRO A 169 24.23 -57.86 -26.50
C PRO A 169 22.69 -57.82 -26.48
N LEU A 170 22.10 -57.46 -25.34
CA LEU A 170 20.66 -57.35 -25.07
C LEU A 170 20.22 -55.91 -24.74
N GLU A 171 21.13 -54.92 -24.70
CA GLU A 171 20.78 -53.52 -24.39
C GLU A 171 20.36 -52.76 -25.67
N SER A 172 19.19 -52.14 -25.64
CA SER A 172 18.67 -51.35 -26.77
C SER A 172 19.60 -50.17 -27.09
N PRO A 173 19.96 -49.90 -28.37
CA PRO A 173 20.94 -48.88 -28.74
C PRO A 173 20.65 -47.50 -28.16
N ILE A 174 21.70 -46.76 -27.80
CA ILE A 174 21.56 -45.37 -27.33
C ILE A 174 21.18 -44.49 -28.52
N ASP A 175 20.02 -43.83 -28.42
CA ASP A 175 19.51 -42.90 -29.44
C ASP A 175 20.22 -41.54 -29.34
N ARG A 176 20.39 -41.05 -28.10
CA ARG A 176 20.99 -39.73 -27.81
C ARG A 176 21.65 -39.65 -26.44
N TYR A 177 22.62 -38.74 -26.33
CA TYR A 177 23.09 -38.21 -25.06
C TYR A 177 22.49 -36.82 -24.81
N ASN A 178 22.10 -36.59 -23.57
CA ASN A 178 21.60 -35.33 -23.06
C ASN A 178 22.64 -34.77 -22.09
N LEU A 179 23.12 -33.56 -22.36
CA LEU A 179 23.97 -32.80 -21.46
C LEU A 179 23.16 -31.62 -20.90
N TRP A 180 23.18 -31.45 -19.58
CA TRP A 180 22.58 -30.32 -18.89
C TRP A 180 23.66 -29.62 -18.06
N TYR A 181 23.84 -28.31 -18.24
CA TYR A 181 24.89 -27.55 -17.58
C TYR A 181 24.38 -26.23 -17.04
N LYS A 182 24.85 -25.85 -15.86
CA LYS A 182 24.50 -24.58 -15.21
C LYS A 182 25.68 -24.03 -14.41
N ALA A 183 25.74 -22.72 -14.26
CA ALA A 183 26.59 -22.13 -13.23
C ALA A 183 26.04 -22.47 -11.83
N GLU A 184 26.91 -22.62 -10.84
CA GLU A 184 26.54 -22.76 -9.44
C GLU A 184 25.68 -21.57 -8.98
N GLY A 185 24.68 -21.83 -8.13
CA GLY A 185 23.68 -20.85 -7.70
C GLY A 185 22.51 -20.62 -8.68
N ASN A 186 22.66 -20.90 -9.98
CA ASN A 186 21.54 -20.81 -10.93
C ASN A 186 20.55 -21.98 -10.76
N SER A 187 19.27 -21.72 -11.06
CA SER A 187 18.20 -22.73 -11.04
C SER A 187 17.97 -23.40 -12.40
N HIS A 188 18.34 -22.74 -13.50
CA HIS A 188 18.08 -23.22 -14.87
C HIS A 188 19.31 -23.90 -15.48
N HIS A 189 19.12 -25.08 -16.08
CA HIS A 189 20.15 -25.77 -16.85
C HIS A 189 20.02 -25.49 -18.34
N MET A 190 21.10 -25.05 -18.97
CA MET A 190 21.28 -25.07 -20.42
C MET A 190 21.34 -26.52 -20.90
N LYS A 191 20.65 -26.87 -21.98
CA LYS A 191 20.63 -28.25 -22.52
C LYS A 191 21.34 -28.34 -23.87
N LYS A 192 22.18 -29.36 -24.04
CA LYS A 192 22.76 -29.79 -25.32
C LYS A 192 22.37 -31.26 -25.55
N VAL A 193 21.96 -31.60 -26.76
CA VAL A 193 21.64 -32.98 -27.17
C VAL A 193 22.55 -33.36 -28.32
N VAL A 194 23.06 -34.59 -28.32
CA VAL A 194 23.84 -35.18 -29.42
C VAL A 194 23.42 -36.62 -29.67
N ASN A 195 23.63 -37.11 -30.89
CA ASN A 195 23.27 -38.48 -31.29
C ASN A 195 24.06 -39.52 -30.48
N GLY A 196 23.49 -40.71 -30.22
CA GLY A 196 24.12 -41.76 -29.43
C GLY A 196 25.39 -42.39 -30.04
N THR A 197 25.68 -42.07 -31.30
CA THR A 197 26.96 -42.37 -31.96
C THR A 197 28.12 -41.49 -31.48
N MET A 198 27.84 -40.32 -30.90
CA MET A 198 28.84 -39.36 -30.42
C MET A 198 29.44 -39.77 -29.06
N ASN A 199 30.68 -39.38 -28.83
CA ASN A 199 31.42 -39.54 -27.56
C ASN A 199 31.95 -38.20 -27.01
N SER A 200 31.61 -37.08 -27.65
CA SER A 200 32.01 -35.74 -27.21
C SER A 200 30.98 -34.68 -27.62
N ALA A 201 30.95 -33.57 -26.90
CA ALA A 201 30.13 -32.39 -27.22
C ALA A 201 30.84 -31.09 -26.81
N GLU A 202 30.57 -30.04 -27.58
CA GLU A 202 30.98 -28.67 -27.27
C GLU A 202 29.84 -27.93 -26.55
N LEU A 203 30.15 -27.42 -25.36
CA LEU A 203 29.33 -26.50 -24.56
C LEU A 203 29.75 -25.05 -24.87
N SER A 204 28.79 -24.13 -24.84
CA SER A 204 28.95 -22.75 -25.31
C SER A 204 28.10 -21.78 -24.49
N GLY A 205 28.53 -20.52 -24.39
CA GLY A 205 27.86 -19.54 -23.52
C GLY A 205 28.24 -19.74 -22.05
N LEU A 206 29.49 -20.15 -21.81
CA LEU A 206 30.07 -20.21 -20.47
C LEU A 206 30.56 -18.81 -20.08
N LEU A 207 30.30 -18.40 -18.84
CA LEU A 207 30.70 -17.10 -18.29
C LEU A 207 32.00 -17.21 -17.50
N MET A 208 32.83 -16.17 -17.50
CA MET A 208 34.09 -16.12 -16.75
C MET A 208 33.86 -16.04 -15.23
N GLY A 209 34.78 -16.61 -14.46
CA GLY A 209 34.76 -16.59 -12.99
C GLY A 209 33.58 -17.33 -12.35
N ARG A 210 33.17 -18.46 -12.93
CA ARG A 210 32.05 -19.30 -12.48
C ARG A 210 32.47 -20.76 -12.34
N VAL A 211 31.85 -21.47 -11.40
CA VAL A 211 31.85 -22.94 -11.37
C VAL A 211 30.60 -23.41 -12.11
N TYR A 212 30.74 -24.36 -13.03
CA TYR A 212 29.64 -25.00 -13.73
C TYR A 212 29.48 -26.45 -13.26
N GLU A 213 28.25 -26.84 -12.93
CA GLU A 213 27.85 -28.24 -12.81
C GLU A 213 27.43 -28.74 -14.21
N ILE A 214 27.98 -29.89 -14.62
CA ILE A 214 27.68 -30.54 -15.90
C ILE A 214 27.13 -31.94 -15.61
N LEU A 215 25.94 -32.23 -16.13
CA LEU A 215 25.24 -33.50 -16.03
C LEU A 215 25.17 -34.17 -17.40
N LEU A 216 25.58 -35.43 -17.52
CA LEU A 216 25.51 -36.23 -18.75
C LEU A 216 24.64 -37.48 -18.54
N GLY A 217 23.56 -37.61 -19.30
CA GLY A 217 22.70 -38.80 -19.34
C GLY A 217 22.58 -39.38 -20.75
N ALA A 218 22.41 -40.70 -20.85
CA ALA A 218 22.10 -41.42 -22.07
C ALA A 218 20.61 -41.77 -22.15
N GLU A 219 20.09 -41.96 -23.36
CA GLU A 219 18.67 -42.24 -23.60
C GLU A 219 18.50 -43.23 -24.77
N ASN A 220 17.60 -44.19 -24.60
CA ASN A 220 17.12 -45.09 -25.65
C ASN A 220 15.58 -45.20 -25.60
N VAL A 221 15.00 -46.00 -26.49
CA VAL A 221 13.56 -46.30 -26.57
C VAL A 221 12.90 -46.78 -25.26
N GLU A 222 13.68 -47.30 -24.30
CA GLU A 222 13.20 -47.80 -23.01
C GLU A 222 13.26 -46.71 -21.91
N GLY A 223 14.02 -45.64 -22.10
CA GLY A 223 14.10 -44.49 -21.21
C GLY A 223 15.50 -43.90 -21.01
N HIS A 224 15.68 -43.20 -19.88
CA HIS A 224 16.90 -42.47 -19.55
C HIS A 224 17.80 -43.23 -18.56
N SER A 225 19.12 -43.04 -18.68
CA SER A 225 20.10 -43.46 -17.67
C SER A 225 20.04 -42.58 -16.42
N ARG A 226 20.79 -42.96 -15.38
CA ARG A 226 21.26 -41.97 -14.38
C ARG A 226 22.21 -40.98 -15.05
N ASN A 227 22.27 -39.75 -14.54
CA ASN A 227 23.24 -38.75 -15.00
C ASN A 227 24.59 -38.98 -14.30
N ALA A 228 25.69 -38.92 -15.04
CA ALA A 228 27.00 -38.60 -14.46
C ALA A 228 27.11 -37.08 -14.22
N THR A 229 27.89 -36.68 -13.22
CA THR A 229 28.06 -35.29 -12.80
C THR A 229 29.56 -34.97 -12.75
N GLU A 230 29.96 -33.84 -13.34
CA GLU A 230 31.33 -33.31 -13.28
C GLU A 230 31.29 -31.78 -13.11
N GLN A 231 32.38 -31.17 -12.65
CA GLN A 231 32.48 -29.72 -12.48
C GLN A 231 33.49 -29.08 -13.45
N LEU A 232 33.24 -27.81 -13.79
CA LEU A 232 34.12 -26.99 -14.62
C LEU A 232 34.28 -25.59 -14.02
N VAL A 233 35.50 -25.22 -13.64
CA VAL A 233 35.81 -23.87 -13.18
C VAL A 233 36.29 -23.03 -14.37
N THR A 234 35.64 -21.90 -14.64
CA THR A 234 36.05 -20.95 -15.69
C THR A 234 37.07 -19.93 -15.16
N PRO A 235 38.01 -19.46 -15.99
CA PRO A 235 38.98 -18.45 -15.57
C PRO A 235 38.28 -17.16 -15.15
N ILE A 236 38.81 -16.53 -14.10
CA ILE A 236 38.41 -15.17 -13.70
C ILE A 236 38.98 -14.18 -14.72
N GLY A 237 38.18 -13.20 -15.14
CA GLY A 237 38.59 -12.07 -15.97
C GLY A 237 38.45 -10.74 -15.24
N SER A 238 38.80 -9.63 -15.91
CA SER A 238 38.39 -8.28 -15.49
C SER A 238 36.91 -8.06 -15.81
N PRO A 239 36.16 -7.23 -15.05
CA PRO A 239 34.76 -6.95 -15.36
C PRO A 239 34.58 -6.32 -16.73
N GLU A 240 33.62 -6.81 -17.52
CA GLU A 240 33.15 -6.16 -18.75
C GLU A 240 32.00 -5.18 -18.48
N GLY A 241 31.36 -5.29 -17.31
CA GLY A 241 30.28 -4.41 -16.89
C GLY A 241 30.78 -3.26 -16.04
N GLU A 242 30.22 -2.08 -16.29
CA GLU A 242 30.37 -0.89 -15.45
C GLU A 242 29.48 -0.96 -14.19
N PRO A 243 29.83 -0.27 -13.09
CA PRO A 243 28.93 -0.11 -11.94
C PRO A 243 27.65 0.63 -12.32
N LEU A 244 26.53 0.16 -11.79
CA LEU A 244 25.19 0.64 -12.13
C LEU A 244 24.66 1.66 -11.13
N ASN A 245 23.54 2.30 -11.45
CA ASN A 245 22.76 3.18 -10.56
C ASN A 245 23.61 4.17 -9.72
N VAL A 246 24.52 4.90 -10.38
CA VAL A 246 25.44 5.83 -9.69
C VAL A 246 24.67 7.09 -9.28
N GLN A 247 24.47 7.27 -7.97
CA GLN A 247 23.74 8.37 -7.35
C GLN A 247 24.60 9.11 -6.33
N TYR A 248 24.24 10.35 -5.99
CA TYR A 248 24.93 11.14 -4.98
C TYR A 248 23.97 11.91 -4.06
N GLU A 249 24.40 12.13 -2.82
CA GLU A 249 23.79 13.02 -1.85
C GLU A 249 24.84 13.98 -1.28
N ILE A 250 24.42 15.19 -0.91
CA ILE A 250 25.30 16.19 -0.27
C ILE A 250 24.68 16.60 1.06
N VAL A 251 25.42 16.34 2.15
CA VAL A 251 25.02 16.61 3.54
C VAL A 251 26.20 17.24 4.27
N ASN A 252 26.01 18.42 4.85
CA ASN A 252 27.00 19.12 5.70
C ASN A 252 28.42 19.24 5.07
N GLY A 253 28.52 19.58 3.78
CA GLY A 253 29.79 19.72 3.05
C GLY A 253 30.49 18.40 2.72
N LYS A 254 29.84 17.26 2.98
CA LYS A 254 30.28 15.93 2.55
C LYS A 254 29.34 15.41 1.48
N MET A 255 29.92 14.79 0.46
CA MET A 255 29.20 14.15 -0.63
C MET A 255 29.37 12.64 -0.52
N ARG A 256 28.29 11.91 -0.28
CA ARG A 256 28.27 10.44 -0.37
C ARG A 256 27.77 10.08 -1.75
N ILE A 257 28.55 9.26 -2.46
CA ILE A 257 28.22 8.76 -3.78
C ILE A 257 28.08 7.25 -3.65
N SER A 258 26.96 6.70 -4.13
CA SER A 258 26.63 5.28 -4.07
C SER A 258 26.34 4.72 -5.45
N TRP A 259 26.59 3.43 -5.63
CA TRP A 259 26.38 2.70 -6.87
C TRP A 259 25.92 1.27 -6.57
N GLU A 260 25.56 0.55 -7.62
CA GLU A 260 25.29 -0.88 -7.61
C GLU A 260 26.44 -1.63 -8.30
N PRO A 261 26.68 -2.91 -7.97
CA PRO A 261 27.62 -3.74 -8.71
C PRO A 261 27.22 -3.88 -10.19
N PRO A 262 28.17 -4.20 -11.10
CA PRO A 262 27.83 -4.58 -12.47
C PRO A 262 26.86 -5.78 -12.52
N ALA A 263 26.16 -5.94 -13.63
CA ALA A 263 25.31 -7.10 -13.89
C ALA A 263 26.09 -8.42 -13.75
N GLU A 264 25.48 -9.44 -13.13
CA GLU A 264 26.08 -10.73 -12.74
C GLU A 264 26.88 -11.41 -13.86
N ASP A 265 26.33 -11.38 -15.07
CA ASP A 265 26.86 -11.96 -16.30
C ASP A 265 28.12 -11.23 -16.82
N ARG A 266 28.31 -9.96 -16.45
CA ARG A 266 29.42 -9.10 -16.92
C ARG A 266 30.49 -8.81 -15.86
N ARG A 267 30.43 -9.44 -14.68
CA ARG A 267 31.45 -9.26 -13.62
C ARG A 267 32.74 -10.04 -13.87
N ASN A 268 32.68 -11.13 -14.64
CA ASN A 268 33.78 -12.06 -14.93
C ASN A 268 34.49 -12.65 -13.68
N GLY A 269 33.83 -12.63 -12.53
CA GLY A 269 34.31 -13.09 -11.23
C GLY A 269 33.65 -12.31 -10.08
N ASN A 270 34.16 -12.48 -8.87
CA ASN A 270 33.74 -11.68 -7.72
C ASN A 270 34.45 -10.32 -7.72
N ILE A 271 33.68 -9.25 -7.50
CA ILE A 271 34.23 -7.89 -7.36
C ILE A 271 34.95 -7.79 -6.01
N THR A 272 36.23 -7.43 -6.05
CA THR A 272 37.12 -7.30 -4.89
C THR A 272 37.40 -5.84 -4.52
N ALA A 273 37.17 -4.89 -5.43
CA ALA A 273 37.30 -3.47 -5.16
C ALA A 273 36.48 -2.60 -6.13
N TYR A 274 36.30 -1.32 -5.75
CA TYR A 274 35.90 -0.25 -6.67
C TYR A 274 36.96 0.86 -6.71
N LYS A 275 37.22 1.40 -7.90
CA LYS A 275 38.10 2.55 -8.14
C LYS A 275 37.22 3.76 -8.45
N ALA A 276 37.01 4.62 -7.45
CA ALA A 276 36.14 5.79 -7.51
C ALA A 276 36.97 7.06 -7.74
N ILE A 277 36.59 7.87 -8.72
CA ILE A 277 37.29 9.10 -9.11
C ILE A 277 36.33 10.27 -9.05
N LEU A 278 36.68 11.31 -8.29
CA LEU A 278 36.03 12.61 -8.26
C LEU A 278 37.01 13.67 -8.77
N THR A 279 36.66 14.39 -9.83
CA THR A 279 37.51 15.45 -10.41
C THR A 279 36.72 16.75 -10.41
N PRO A 280 37.20 17.85 -9.81
CA PRO A 280 36.58 19.17 -9.93
C PRO A 280 36.51 19.61 -11.41
N MET A 281 35.58 20.51 -11.74
CA MET A 281 35.44 21.06 -13.10
C MET A 281 36.21 22.38 -13.30
N ASP A 282 36.74 22.99 -12.25
CA ASP A 282 37.65 24.14 -12.33
C ASP A 282 39.09 23.69 -12.70
N SER A 283 39.78 24.52 -13.48
CA SER A 283 41.07 24.19 -14.12
C SER A 283 42.19 23.78 -13.16
N ASP A 284 42.09 24.24 -11.91
CA ASP A 284 43.15 24.15 -10.91
C ASP A 284 42.84 23.06 -9.86
N GLY A 285 41.74 22.31 -10.04
CA GLY A 285 41.25 21.33 -9.09
C GLY A 285 41.91 19.95 -9.21
N GLU A 286 42.57 19.50 -8.14
CA GLU A 286 43.19 18.17 -8.08
C GLU A 286 42.14 17.04 -8.14
N ARG A 287 42.44 15.99 -8.92
CA ARG A 287 41.63 14.77 -9.02
C ARG A 287 41.77 13.92 -7.76
N ILE A 288 40.67 13.74 -7.04
CA ILE A 288 40.58 12.87 -5.86
C ILE A 288 40.24 11.45 -6.30
N GLU A 289 41.15 10.51 -6.09
CA GLU A 289 40.88 9.07 -6.31
C GLU A 289 40.75 8.33 -4.96
N LYS A 290 39.82 7.37 -4.90
CA LYS A 290 39.65 6.45 -3.77
C LYS A 290 39.48 5.02 -4.26
N GLN A 291 40.15 4.09 -3.59
CA GLN A 291 39.92 2.66 -3.76
C GLN A 291 39.08 2.16 -2.57
N VAL A 292 37.99 1.46 -2.88
CA VAL A 292 37.04 0.90 -1.91
C VAL A 292 37.21 -0.61 -1.91
N THR A 293 37.61 -1.20 -0.78
CA THR A 293 38.03 -2.61 -0.65
C THR A 293 37.33 -3.35 0.49
N ASP A 294 36.41 -2.68 1.19
CA ASP A 294 35.61 -3.20 2.31
C ASP A 294 34.31 -3.90 1.86
N GLY A 295 34.11 -4.04 0.55
CA GLY A 295 32.88 -4.56 -0.06
C GLY A 295 31.74 -3.55 -0.14
N SER A 296 31.90 -2.31 0.34
CA SER A 296 30.87 -1.29 0.24
C SER A 296 30.72 -0.75 -1.19
N THR A 297 29.49 -0.35 -1.55
CA THR A 297 29.17 0.23 -2.85
C THR A 297 28.93 1.75 -2.76
N SER A 298 29.69 2.42 -1.87
CA SER A 298 29.64 3.88 -1.76
C SER A 298 30.96 4.47 -1.26
N ALA A 299 31.23 5.73 -1.60
CA ALA A 299 32.36 6.49 -1.08
C ALA A 299 31.93 7.90 -0.66
N THR A 300 32.50 8.41 0.44
CA THR A 300 32.28 9.78 0.90
C THR A 300 33.49 10.66 0.61
N PHE A 301 33.24 11.84 0.04
CA PHE A 301 34.21 12.87 -0.29
C PHE A 301 33.89 14.14 0.51
N ALA A 302 34.92 14.91 0.89
CA ALA A 302 34.73 16.29 1.34
C ALA A 302 34.77 17.19 0.10
N VAL A 303 33.82 18.12 -0.02
CA VAL A 303 33.68 18.95 -1.23
C VAL A 303 33.27 20.39 -0.87
N ASP A 304 33.77 21.35 -1.66
CA ASP A 304 33.14 22.66 -1.75
C ASP A 304 31.86 22.51 -2.58
N VAL A 305 30.71 22.76 -1.95
CA VAL A 305 29.36 22.65 -2.55
C VAL A 305 29.07 23.73 -3.60
N ARG A 306 29.95 24.72 -3.77
CA ARG A 306 29.86 25.76 -4.80
C ARG A 306 30.47 25.35 -6.14
N LYS A 307 31.35 24.34 -6.14
CA LYS A 307 32.04 23.85 -7.34
C LYS A 307 31.24 22.73 -8.02
N ALA A 308 31.40 22.62 -9.34
CA ALA A 308 30.94 21.45 -10.08
C ALA A 308 32.04 20.39 -10.12
N TYR A 309 31.66 19.12 -10.17
CA TYR A 309 32.56 17.97 -10.23
C TYR A 309 32.10 16.98 -11.30
N THR A 310 33.03 16.19 -11.80
CA THR A 310 32.75 14.94 -12.51
C THR A 310 33.07 13.76 -11.61
N PHE A 311 32.20 12.76 -11.59
CA PHE A 311 32.44 11.49 -10.91
C PHE A 311 32.38 10.32 -11.90
N LYS A 312 33.24 9.32 -11.69
CA LYS A 312 33.13 8.00 -12.32
C LYS A 312 33.70 6.91 -11.44
N VAL A 313 33.16 5.70 -11.53
CA VAL A 313 33.60 4.54 -10.75
C VAL A 313 33.75 3.31 -11.64
N ALA A 314 34.80 2.53 -11.42
CA ALA A 314 35.01 1.23 -12.06
C ALA A 314 35.00 0.12 -11.01
N ALA A 315 34.41 -1.03 -11.32
CA ALA A 315 34.55 -2.25 -10.53
C ALA A 315 35.87 -2.96 -10.86
N ALA A 316 36.40 -3.78 -9.94
CA ALA A 316 37.60 -4.57 -10.17
C ALA A 316 37.47 -5.98 -9.56
N THR A 317 37.96 -6.99 -10.27
CA THR A 317 38.28 -8.33 -9.73
C THR A 317 39.77 -8.40 -9.38
N MET A 318 40.23 -9.56 -8.90
CA MET A 318 41.66 -9.87 -8.74
C MET A 318 42.49 -9.81 -10.05
N LYS A 319 41.87 -9.72 -11.23
CA LYS A 319 42.56 -9.58 -12.53
C LYS A 319 42.78 -8.14 -12.95
N GLY A 320 41.93 -7.21 -12.50
CA GLY A 320 42.01 -5.80 -12.88
C GLY A 320 40.68 -5.07 -12.79
N SER A 321 40.72 -3.76 -13.08
CA SER A 321 39.53 -2.92 -13.22
C SER A 321 38.84 -3.14 -14.56
N GLY A 322 37.50 -3.10 -14.54
CA GLY A 322 36.65 -3.03 -15.73
C GLY A 322 36.46 -1.60 -16.22
N PRO A 323 35.45 -1.35 -17.08
CA PRO A 323 35.11 -0.01 -17.53
C PRO A 323 34.65 0.88 -16.36
N PHE A 324 34.87 2.18 -16.53
CA PHE A 324 34.25 3.20 -15.69
C PHE A 324 32.79 3.39 -16.10
N SER A 325 31.94 3.65 -15.11
CA SER A 325 30.58 4.18 -15.30
C SER A 325 30.56 5.41 -16.21
N PRO A 326 29.39 5.75 -16.80
CA PRO A 326 29.18 7.05 -17.41
C PRO A 326 29.56 8.17 -16.45
N VAL A 327 30.06 9.28 -16.99
CA VAL A 327 30.53 10.41 -16.19
C VAL A 327 29.32 11.11 -15.56
N LEU A 328 29.17 10.95 -14.25
CA LEU A 328 28.17 11.66 -13.46
C LEU A 328 28.64 13.10 -13.26
N THR A 329 28.04 14.04 -13.99
CA THR A 329 28.23 15.47 -13.77
C THR A 329 27.45 15.90 -12.54
N ILE A 330 28.18 16.33 -11.51
CA ILE A 330 27.68 16.82 -10.23
C ILE A 330 27.80 18.34 -10.25
N ASN A 331 26.76 19.00 -10.75
CA ASN A 331 26.67 20.46 -10.69
C ASN A 331 26.32 20.93 -9.26
N PRO A 332 26.75 22.13 -8.83
CA PRO A 332 26.13 22.79 -7.69
C PRO A 332 24.65 22.99 -8.01
N ASP A 333 23.77 22.48 -7.14
CA ASP A 333 22.32 22.58 -7.32
C ASP A 333 21.90 24.07 -7.40
N PRO A 334 21.39 24.55 -8.56
CA PRO A 334 20.97 25.95 -8.68
C PRO A 334 19.84 26.31 -7.70
N SER A 335 19.11 25.31 -7.23
CA SER A 335 18.07 25.46 -6.20
C SER A 335 18.66 25.72 -4.82
N ALA A 336 19.92 25.35 -4.53
CA ALA A 336 20.53 25.42 -3.21
C ALA A 336 21.22 26.77 -2.91
N ILE A 337 21.47 27.60 -3.92
CA ILE A 337 22.11 28.92 -3.75
C ILE A 337 21.06 30.02 -3.81
N VAL A 338 20.26 30.13 -2.74
CA VAL A 338 19.66 31.42 -2.39
C VAL A 338 20.75 32.34 -1.84
N GLY A 339 20.76 33.58 -2.32
CA GLY A 339 21.75 34.58 -1.91
C GLY A 339 21.71 34.88 -0.40
N PRO A 340 22.78 35.44 0.16
CA PRO A 340 22.75 35.92 1.54
C PRO A 340 21.75 37.08 1.67
N PRO A 341 20.98 37.16 2.78
CA PRO A 341 20.22 38.35 3.12
C PRO A 341 21.10 39.60 3.18
N THR A 342 20.56 40.71 2.71
CA THR A 342 21.26 41.98 2.54
C THR A 342 20.85 43.00 3.61
N ASN A 343 21.58 44.12 3.70
CA ASN A 343 21.26 45.23 4.62
C ASN A 343 21.00 44.75 6.06
N VAL A 344 21.87 43.86 6.55
CA VAL A 344 21.75 43.28 7.88
C VAL A 344 22.03 44.35 8.94
N ARG A 345 21.08 44.52 9.84
CA ARG A 345 21.07 45.54 10.89
C ARG A 345 20.83 44.84 12.23
N VAL A 346 21.54 45.25 13.27
CA VAL A 346 21.42 44.68 14.61
C VAL A 346 21.32 45.79 15.63
N GLU A 347 20.42 45.65 16.60
CA GLU A 347 20.34 46.57 17.73
C GLU A 347 19.91 45.84 19.02
N ALA A 348 20.34 46.35 20.17
CA ALA A 348 20.11 45.71 21.46
C ALA A 348 18.71 46.01 22.00
N THR A 349 17.91 44.97 22.25
CA THR A 349 16.55 45.11 22.80
C THR A 349 16.54 45.12 24.33
N SER A 350 17.60 44.61 24.96
CA SER A 350 17.90 44.76 26.39
C SER A 350 19.42 44.71 26.61
N ASN A 351 19.87 44.73 27.87
CA ASN A 351 21.26 44.42 28.21
C ASN A 351 21.64 42.94 27.97
N SER A 352 20.69 42.07 27.62
CA SER A 352 20.87 40.63 27.43
C SER A 352 20.16 40.07 26.18
N SER A 353 19.76 40.95 25.25
CA SER A 353 19.08 40.55 24.01
C SER A 353 19.28 41.56 22.88
N ALA A 354 19.24 41.09 21.64
CA ALA A 354 19.31 41.92 20.44
C ALA A 354 18.30 41.47 19.39
N VAL A 355 17.84 42.39 18.54
CA VAL A 355 17.07 42.09 17.33
C VAL A 355 17.99 42.21 16.12
N VAL A 356 18.00 41.16 15.31
CA VAL A 356 18.67 41.14 14.00
C VAL A 356 17.59 41.32 12.93
N GLN A 357 17.85 42.18 11.95
CA GLN A 357 16.93 42.56 10.88
C GLN A 357 17.66 42.49 9.54
N TRP A 358 16.98 42.10 8.47
CA TRP A 358 17.59 41.92 7.15
C TRP A 358 16.59 42.20 6.03
N ASP A 359 17.11 42.67 4.90
CA ASP A 359 16.37 42.69 3.64
C ASP A 359 16.62 41.37 2.90
N PHE A 360 15.65 40.93 2.10
CA PHE A 360 15.79 39.75 1.24
C PHE A 360 14.83 39.88 0.06
N GLU A 361 15.41 39.95 -1.13
CA GLU A 361 14.69 40.00 -2.41
C GLU A 361 13.85 38.73 -2.62
N SER A 362 12.78 38.83 -3.40
CA SER A 362 11.74 37.80 -3.45
C SER A 362 12.22 36.52 -4.15
N GLY A 363 12.52 35.49 -3.36
CA GLY A 363 12.72 34.11 -3.81
C GLY A 363 12.02 33.11 -2.90
N GLN A 364 11.71 31.91 -3.43
CA GLN A 364 11.16 30.81 -2.62
C GLN A 364 12.22 30.30 -1.63
N VAL A 365 12.07 30.66 -0.36
CA VAL A 365 12.86 30.19 0.79
C VAL A 365 11.94 29.53 1.80
N ASP A 366 12.47 28.63 2.63
CA ASP A 366 11.74 27.99 3.73
C ASP A 366 11.76 28.88 5.00
N GLY A 367 12.79 29.73 5.12
CA GLY A 367 13.07 30.52 6.32
C GLY A 367 14.49 31.08 6.34
N PHE A 368 14.96 31.48 7.52
CA PHE A 368 16.26 32.10 7.74
C PHE A 368 16.96 31.57 8.98
N VAL A 369 18.29 31.68 9.02
CA VAL A 369 19.13 31.43 10.20
C VAL A 369 19.86 32.71 10.56
N VAL A 370 19.84 33.09 11.82
CA VAL A 370 20.76 34.10 12.39
C VAL A 370 21.85 33.36 13.14
N LYS A 371 23.11 33.56 12.73
CA LYS A 371 24.29 33.13 13.46
C LYS A 371 24.88 34.31 14.22
N TYR A 372 25.35 34.06 15.43
CA TYR A 372 26.01 35.05 16.28
C TYR A 372 27.15 34.44 17.09
N MET A 373 28.18 35.23 17.38
CA MET A 373 29.29 34.83 18.25
C MET A 373 29.83 36.03 19.04
N HIS A 374 30.48 35.76 20.17
CA HIS A 374 31.31 36.76 20.84
C HIS A 374 32.51 37.11 19.97
N GLU A 375 32.81 38.40 19.87
CA GLU A 375 34.03 38.89 19.22
C GLU A 375 35.15 39.06 20.26
N PRO A 376 36.23 38.25 20.22
CA PRO A 376 37.39 38.48 21.06
C PRO A 376 38.27 39.57 20.42
N GLY A 377 38.63 40.59 21.20
CA GLY A 377 39.57 41.62 20.77
C GLY A 377 41.00 41.07 20.62
N GLY A 378 41.28 40.38 19.51
CA GLY A 378 42.61 39.92 19.12
C GLY A 378 43.02 38.54 19.64
N ARG A 379 42.99 37.55 18.74
CA ARG A 379 43.58 36.19 18.83
C ARG A 379 43.05 35.23 19.93
N SER A 380 42.65 34.05 19.44
CA SER A 380 42.84 32.76 20.12
C SER A 380 42.10 32.48 21.43
N ASP A 381 40.83 32.90 21.54
CA ASP A 381 39.74 31.92 21.74
C ASP A 381 38.36 32.58 21.58
N SER A 382 37.50 31.95 20.79
CA SER A 382 36.07 32.29 20.70
C SER A 382 35.27 31.15 20.08
N ASP A 383 34.20 30.77 20.76
CA ASP A 383 33.38 29.62 20.38
C ASP A 383 32.72 29.69 19.01
N LYS A 384 32.37 28.50 18.52
CA LYS A 384 31.59 28.27 17.30
C LYS A 384 30.34 29.14 17.27
N TRP A 385 30.09 29.77 16.13
CA TRP A 385 28.85 30.50 15.81
C TRP A 385 27.60 29.80 16.35
N THR A 386 26.93 30.42 17.32
CA THR A 386 25.64 29.96 17.82
C THR A 386 24.56 30.37 16.83
N ALA A 387 23.53 29.53 16.63
CA ALA A 387 22.49 29.77 15.64
C ALA A 387 21.09 29.83 16.26
N ARG A 388 20.22 30.68 15.72
CA ARG A 388 18.75 30.58 15.87
C ARG A 388 18.11 30.57 14.49
N THR A 389 17.05 29.78 14.34
CA THR A 389 16.36 29.56 13.05
C THR A 389 14.92 30.05 13.12
N VAL A 390 14.45 30.68 12.05
CA VAL A 390 13.04 31.08 11.85
C VAL A 390 12.53 30.47 10.55
N MET A 391 11.68 29.44 10.66
CA MET A 391 11.03 28.77 9.52
C MET A 391 9.82 29.58 9.03
N SER A 392 10.08 30.77 8.50
CA SER A 392 9.07 31.65 7.90
C SER A 392 9.69 32.39 6.70
N PRO A 393 9.20 32.17 5.46
CA PRO A 393 9.72 32.82 4.25
C PRO A 393 9.61 34.36 4.29
N ASN A 394 8.63 34.86 5.04
CA ASN A 394 8.29 36.27 5.15
C ASN A 394 8.97 36.96 6.36
N SER A 395 9.73 36.22 7.18
CA SER A 395 10.51 36.84 8.26
C SER A 395 11.57 37.78 7.68
N ARG A 396 11.71 38.96 8.30
CA ARG A 396 12.76 39.96 8.04
C ARG A 396 13.45 40.42 9.33
N HIS A 397 13.15 39.74 10.45
CA HIS A 397 13.76 39.98 11.74
C HIS A 397 13.71 38.74 12.64
N LEU A 398 14.62 38.65 13.61
CA LEU A 398 14.62 37.64 14.68
C LEU A 398 15.25 38.21 15.96
N GLU A 399 14.64 37.91 17.11
CA GLU A 399 15.17 38.28 18.43
C GLU A 399 16.07 37.17 19.01
N VAL A 400 17.24 37.59 19.49
CA VAL A 400 18.28 36.75 20.07
C VAL A 400 18.40 37.10 21.55
N PRO A 401 17.77 36.31 22.46
CA PRO A 401 17.85 36.49 23.91
C PRO A 401 19.07 35.77 24.51
N HIS A 402 19.29 35.98 25.81
CA HIS A 402 20.35 35.35 26.62
C HIS A 402 21.78 35.68 26.16
N LEU A 403 21.96 36.86 25.56
CA LEU A 403 23.26 37.44 25.29
C LEU A 403 23.92 37.89 26.61
N THR A 404 25.23 37.75 26.71
CA THR A 404 25.99 38.19 27.91
C THR A 404 26.15 39.71 27.88
N ALA A 405 25.69 40.38 28.94
CA ALA A 405 25.75 41.83 29.07
C ALA A 405 27.16 42.40 28.91
N HIS A 406 27.24 43.60 28.34
CA HIS A 406 28.46 44.39 28.13
C HIS A 406 29.55 43.77 27.22
N LYS A 407 29.30 42.63 26.57
CA LYS A 407 30.20 42.05 25.57
C LYS A 407 29.82 42.45 24.13
N PRO A 408 30.79 42.59 23.22
CA PRO A 408 30.54 42.72 21.79
C PRO A 408 30.10 41.39 21.16
N TYR A 409 29.39 41.49 20.04
CA TYR A 409 28.90 40.36 19.26
C TYR A 409 28.98 40.63 17.76
N ALA A 410 29.40 39.62 16.99
CA ALA A 410 29.27 39.58 15.54
C ALA A 410 28.04 38.75 15.14
N PHE A 411 27.31 39.18 14.12
CA PHE A 411 26.10 38.54 13.60
C PHE A 411 26.18 38.34 12.08
N CYS A 412 25.71 37.21 11.56
CA CYS A 412 25.46 37.04 10.12
C CYS A 412 24.21 36.20 9.85
N VAL A 413 23.48 36.50 8.77
CA VAL A 413 22.19 35.89 8.44
C VAL A 413 22.33 35.03 7.19
N LEU A 414 21.62 33.90 7.14
CA LEU A 414 21.57 32.96 6.01
C LEU A 414 20.11 32.70 5.62
N ALA A 415 19.83 32.54 4.33
CA ALA A 415 18.57 31.99 3.85
C ALA A 415 18.55 30.45 3.95
N ILE A 416 17.36 29.86 4.08
CA ILE A 416 17.12 28.41 4.04
C ILE A 416 16.25 28.08 2.84
N LYS A 417 16.57 27.01 2.11
CA LYS A 417 15.73 26.50 1.02
C LYS A 417 15.93 25.00 0.84
N ASN A 418 14.86 24.24 0.66
CA ASN A 418 14.87 22.77 0.62
C ASN A 418 15.68 22.16 1.78
N ASN A 419 15.53 22.70 2.99
CA ASN A 419 16.27 22.34 4.21
C ASN A 419 17.81 22.48 4.12
N ARG A 420 18.34 23.27 3.17
CA ARG A 420 19.76 23.64 3.03
C ARG A 420 19.96 25.10 3.43
N GLN A 421 21.10 25.43 4.04
CA GLN A 421 21.50 26.82 4.35
C GLN A 421 22.30 27.41 3.19
N GLY A 422 21.98 28.66 2.80
CA GLY A 422 22.75 29.44 1.84
C GLY A 422 24.04 30.04 2.44
N ALA A 423 24.57 31.10 1.83
CA ALA A 423 25.69 31.86 2.37
C ALA A 423 25.28 32.74 3.57
N CYS A 424 26.26 33.12 4.42
CA CYS A 424 26.05 34.21 5.38
C CYS A 424 26.18 35.57 4.69
N SER A 425 25.47 36.57 5.21
CA SER A 425 25.73 37.99 4.97
C SER A 425 27.18 38.33 5.32
N ASP A 426 27.88 38.96 4.37
CA ASP A 426 29.30 39.29 4.46
C ASP A 426 29.47 40.78 4.03
N PRO A 427 30.12 41.64 4.83
CA PRO A 427 30.69 41.38 6.15
C PRO A 427 29.63 41.07 7.23
N PRO A 428 29.99 40.33 8.30
CA PRO A 428 29.17 40.21 9.50
C PRO A 428 28.86 41.59 10.12
N THR A 429 27.64 41.76 10.64
CA THR A 429 27.25 42.98 11.35
C THR A 429 27.72 42.92 12.80
N LEU A 430 28.55 43.87 13.21
CA LEU A 430 29.03 43.99 14.59
C LEU A 430 28.07 44.80 15.45
N LEU A 431 27.95 44.41 16.72
CA LEU A 431 27.27 45.14 17.79
C LEU A 431 28.24 45.26 18.96
N GLU A 432 28.86 46.43 19.13
CA GLU A 432 29.90 46.64 20.15
C GLU A 432 29.40 46.47 21.59
N LYS A 433 28.16 46.91 21.88
CA LYS A 433 27.59 46.96 23.24
C LYS A 433 26.09 46.72 23.24
N LEU A 434 25.62 45.94 24.21
CA LEU A 434 24.19 45.73 24.49
C LEU A 434 23.62 46.90 25.32
N VAL A 435 23.37 48.02 24.66
CA VAL A 435 22.71 49.21 25.25
C VAL A 435 21.29 49.31 24.69
N PRO A 436 20.22 49.20 25.51
CA PRO A 436 18.84 49.24 25.02
C PRO A 436 18.53 50.57 24.32
N THR A 437 18.04 50.50 23.09
CA THR A 437 17.71 51.66 22.25
C THR A 437 16.21 51.97 22.25
N TYR A 438 15.82 53.07 21.58
CA TYR A 438 14.50 53.70 21.64
C TYR A 438 13.39 52.91 20.92
N MET A 439 13.02 51.74 21.43
CA MET A 439 12.12 50.80 20.75
C MET A 439 11.05 50.19 21.67
N VAL A 440 9.97 49.71 21.06
CA VAL A 440 8.81 49.14 21.77
C VAL A 440 9.21 47.82 22.45
N GLN A 441 8.74 47.62 23.68
CA GLN A 441 8.96 46.40 24.46
C GLN A 441 7.62 45.80 24.89
N ASN A 442 7.62 44.51 25.25
CA ASN A 442 6.50 43.83 25.93
C ASN A 442 5.11 44.06 25.29
N LEU A 443 5.03 44.09 23.96
CA LEU A 443 3.77 44.22 23.24
C LEU A 443 2.90 42.97 23.47
N VAL A 444 1.74 43.18 24.08
CA VAL A 444 0.78 42.13 24.43
C VAL A 444 -0.64 42.49 24.00
N VAL A 445 -1.44 41.47 23.71
CA VAL A 445 -2.90 41.57 23.67
C VAL A 445 -3.41 41.41 25.09
N GLU A 446 -4.12 42.43 25.60
CA GLU A 446 -4.73 42.41 26.93
C GLU A 446 -6.05 41.64 26.90
N TRP A 447 -6.91 41.94 25.91
CA TRP A 447 -8.13 41.20 25.64
C TRP A 447 -8.55 41.30 24.17
N LYS A 448 -9.44 40.40 23.74
CA LYS A 448 -10.02 40.36 22.39
C LYS A 448 -11.47 39.91 22.40
N THR A 449 -12.21 40.33 21.38
CA THR A 449 -13.55 39.86 21.03
C THR A 449 -13.55 39.38 19.58
N SER A 450 -14.73 39.24 18.97
CA SER A 450 -14.89 38.97 17.54
C SER A 450 -14.65 40.21 16.66
N ASN A 451 -14.71 41.42 17.21
CA ASN A 451 -14.60 42.68 16.46
C ASN A 451 -13.61 43.71 17.04
N SER A 452 -12.95 43.39 18.15
CA SER A 452 -12.08 44.30 18.88
C SER A 452 -10.87 43.59 19.49
N VAL A 453 -9.77 44.33 19.63
CA VAL A 453 -8.54 43.90 20.30
C VAL A 453 -7.96 45.08 21.06
N LYS A 454 -7.63 44.87 22.33
CA LYS A 454 -6.90 45.81 23.18
C LYS A 454 -5.43 45.41 23.24
N LEU A 455 -4.55 46.34 22.91
CA LEU A 455 -3.10 46.21 23.00
C LEU A 455 -2.55 47.02 24.18
N ARG A 456 -1.45 46.52 24.76
CA ARG A 456 -0.60 47.25 25.71
C ARG A 456 0.87 46.98 25.37
N TRP A 457 1.74 47.96 25.57
CA TRP A 457 3.19 47.84 25.36
C TRP A 457 3.97 48.74 26.32
N ASP A 458 5.22 48.37 26.56
CA ASP A 458 6.18 49.16 27.33
C ASP A 458 7.13 49.90 26.37
N TYR A 459 7.83 50.93 26.86
CA TYR A 459 8.78 51.72 26.06
C TYR A 459 9.87 52.32 26.94
N ASN A 460 11.11 52.23 26.49
CA ASN A 460 12.34 52.54 27.23
C ASN A 460 13.06 53.83 26.79
N GLY A 461 12.53 54.52 25.77
CA GLY A 461 13.12 55.75 25.22
C GLY A 461 12.55 57.06 25.80
N PRO A 462 12.93 58.21 25.22
CA PRO A 462 12.46 59.54 25.64
C PRO A 462 10.94 59.67 25.76
N SER A 463 10.46 60.37 26.78
CA SER A 463 9.03 60.57 27.06
C SER A 463 8.26 61.20 25.88
N HIS A 464 8.91 62.14 25.19
CA HIS A 464 8.34 62.96 24.11
C HIS A 464 8.40 62.29 22.75
N ILE A 465 7.93 61.04 22.69
CA ILE A 465 7.90 60.23 21.48
C ILE A 465 6.53 59.59 21.32
N GLY A 466 5.89 59.89 20.18
CA GLY A 466 4.64 59.29 19.73
C GLY A 466 4.85 57.98 18.97
N PHE A 467 3.77 57.23 18.78
CA PHE A 467 3.78 55.89 18.21
C PHE A 467 2.99 55.84 16.90
N TYR A 468 3.21 54.79 16.11
CA TYR A 468 2.28 54.38 15.07
C TYR A 468 1.90 52.91 15.24
N LEU A 469 0.64 52.63 14.97
CA LEU A 469 0.05 51.30 14.95
C LEU A 469 -0.36 50.97 13.52
N ASN A 470 -0.18 49.72 13.09
CA ASN A 470 -0.63 49.22 11.80
C ASN A 470 -1.09 47.76 11.91
N HIS A 471 -1.91 47.29 10.98
CA HIS A 471 -2.22 45.87 10.85
C HIS A 471 -2.44 45.42 9.42
N THR A 472 -2.07 44.16 9.18
CA THR A 472 -2.65 43.38 8.09
C THR A 472 -3.51 42.28 8.69
N GLY A 473 -4.71 42.10 8.17
CA GLY A 473 -5.55 40.96 8.48
C GLY A 473 -5.54 39.95 7.34
N LYS A 474 -5.61 38.65 7.66
CA LYS A 474 -5.84 37.57 6.70
C LYS A 474 -6.72 36.47 7.29
N LYS A 475 -7.52 35.80 6.46
CA LYS A 475 -8.16 34.52 6.78
C LYS A 475 -8.50 33.73 5.53
N GLU A 476 -8.64 32.43 5.71
CA GLU A 476 -9.18 31.51 4.72
C GLU A 476 -10.38 30.79 5.34
N TYR A 477 -11.44 30.62 4.56
CA TYR A 477 -12.71 30.06 5.01
C TYR A 477 -13.47 29.38 3.87
N PHE A 478 -14.40 28.50 4.20
CA PHE A 478 -15.35 27.95 3.23
C PHE A 478 -16.58 28.86 3.14
N ASP A 479 -16.98 29.22 1.93
CA ASP A 479 -18.25 29.92 1.70
C ASP A 479 -19.45 28.95 1.71
N HIS A 480 -20.65 29.49 1.48
CA HIS A 480 -21.90 28.74 1.47
C HIS A 480 -22.04 27.72 0.31
N THR A 481 -21.11 27.72 -0.64
CA THR A 481 -20.98 26.71 -1.72
C THR A 481 -19.91 25.66 -1.40
N LEU A 482 -19.28 25.75 -0.21
CA LEU A 482 -18.08 25.02 0.20
C LEU A 482 -16.84 25.32 -0.65
N ALA A 483 -16.83 26.42 -1.40
CA ALA A 483 -15.64 26.92 -2.07
C ALA A 483 -14.71 27.60 -1.06
N MET A 484 -13.42 27.29 -1.12
CA MET A 484 -12.40 27.97 -0.31
C MET A 484 -12.22 29.42 -0.79
N LYS A 485 -12.27 30.38 0.13
CA LYS A 485 -12.03 31.81 -0.10
C LYS A 485 -10.92 32.29 0.81
N SER A 486 -10.05 33.16 0.29
CA SER A 486 -9.06 33.91 1.06
C SER A 486 -9.48 35.37 1.10
N MET A 487 -9.33 36.03 2.25
CA MET A 487 -9.67 37.44 2.44
C MET A 487 -8.60 38.13 3.27
N THR A 488 -8.15 39.29 2.80
CA THR A 488 -7.17 40.15 3.48
C THR A 488 -7.75 41.53 3.76
N THR A 489 -7.34 42.17 4.85
CA THR A 489 -7.54 43.62 5.06
C THR A 489 -6.21 44.36 4.84
N PRO A 490 -6.20 45.47 4.09
CA PRO A 490 -4.99 46.26 3.83
C PRO A 490 -4.46 46.94 5.09
N GLY A 491 -3.21 47.42 5.01
CA GLY A 491 -2.54 48.17 6.08
C GLY A 491 -3.27 49.47 6.46
N PHE A 492 -3.85 49.53 7.65
CA PHE A 492 -4.35 50.78 8.23
C PHE A 492 -3.37 51.34 9.28
N LYS A 493 -2.63 52.39 8.93
CA LYS A 493 -1.74 53.10 9.86
C LYS A 493 -2.54 54.12 10.68
N HIS A 494 -2.49 54.00 12.01
CA HIS A 494 -2.95 55.00 12.97
C HIS A 494 -1.74 55.60 13.69
N GLU A 495 -1.72 56.90 13.96
CA GLU A 495 -0.68 57.53 14.80
C GLU A 495 -1.23 57.82 16.19
N LEU A 496 -0.38 57.81 17.21
CA LEU A 496 -0.75 58.05 18.61
C LEU A 496 0.19 59.07 19.26
N ASP A 497 -0.40 59.87 20.15
CA ASP A 497 0.27 60.95 20.87
C ASP A 497 1.35 60.46 21.83
N GLU A 498 2.21 61.39 22.23
CA GLU A 498 3.28 61.17 23.20
C GLU A 498 2.73 60.59 24.51
N GLY A 499 3.44 59.61 25.08
CA GLY A 499 3.00 58.93 26.30
C GLY A 499 2.05 57.74 26.12
N SER A 500 1.48 57.52 24.92
CA SER A 500 0.62 56.34 24.65
C SER A 500 1.32 55.01 24.95
N ARG A 501 0.65 54.11 25.69
CA ARG A 501 1.16 52.75 26.05
C ARG A 501 0.14 51.64 25.82
N GLU A 502 -1.06 51.99 25.40
CA GLU A 502 -2.16 51.08 25.16
C GLU A 502 -3.07 51.64 24.06
N TYR A 503 -3.84 50.77 23.42
CA TYR A 503 -4.79 51.16 22.39
C TYR A 503 -5.86 50.11 22.18
N LEU A 504 -7.11 50.54 21.95
CA LEU A 504 -8.22 49.67 21.60
C LEU A 504 -8.58 49.86 20.12
N TRP A 505 -8.56 48.77 19.35
CA TRP A 505 -9.21 48.74 18.04
C TRP A 505 -10.59 48.09 18.09
N THR A 506 -11.41 48.54 17.16
CA THR A 506 -12.79 48.11 16.92
C THR A 506 -12.98 47.85 15.42
N ASN A 507 -14.19 47.46 15.02
CA ASN A 507 -14.57 47.22 13.61
C ASN A 507 -13.73 46.14 12.89
N LEU A 508 -13.05 45.27 13.63
CA LEU A 508 -12.34 44.12 13.08
C LEU A 508 -13.33 43.05 12.61
N ARG A 509 -12.94 42.29 11.57
CA ARG A 509 -13.67 41.08 11.14
C ARG A 509 -13.52 39.95 12.17
N PRO A 510 -14.59 39.19 12.45
CA PRO A 510 -14.53 37.94 13.20
C PRO A 510 -13.68 36.85 12.53
N TYR A 511 -13.17 35.96 13.37
CA TYR A 511 -12.29 34.83 13.03
C TYR A 511 -11.24 35.17 11.96
N MET A 512 -10.51 36.26 12.18
CA MET A 512 -9.48 36.74 11.27
C MET A 512 -8.14 36.87 11.99
N GLN A 513 -7.09 36.34 11.37
CA GLN A 513 -5.73 36.49 11.88
C GLN A 513 -5.24 37.89 11.54
N TYR A 514 -5.05 38.73 12.55
CA TYR A 514 -4.38 40.01 12.42
C TYR A 514 -2.95 39.90 12.91
N THR A 515 -2.04 40.49 12.14
CA THR A 515 -0.72 40.89 12.65
C THR A 515 -0.82 42.37 12.94
N PHE A 516 -0.70 42.73 14.22
CA PHE A 516 -0.60 44.11 14.68
C PHE A 516 0.88 44.49 14.75
N HIS A 517 1.21 45.72 14.41
CA HIS A 517 2.55 46.28 14.50
C HIS A 517 2.51 47.58 15.30
N VAL A 518 3.41 47.74 16.27
CA VAL A 518 3.57 48.97 17.07
C VAL A 518 5.01 49.47 16.94
N GLY A 519 5.16 50.70 16.44
CA GLY A 519 6.46 51.32 16.19
C GLY A 519 6.52 52.77 16.68
N VAL A 520 7.74 53.31 16.72
CA VAL A 520 8.02 54.71 17.06
C VAL A 520 7.79 55.59 15.83
N ARG A 521 7.07 56.72 15.99
CA ARG A 521 6.75 57.62 14.88
C ARG A 521 7.95 58.47 14.44
N THR A 522 8.58 59.13 15.39
CA THR A 522 9.66 60.10 15.15
C THR A 522 10.80 59.83 16.11
N LEU A 523 12.01 59.72 15.56
CA LEU A 523 13.23 59.42 16.30
C LEU A 523 14.09 60.67 16.47
N PRO A 524 14.93 60.75 17.52
CA PRO A 524 15.95 61.79 17.63
C PRO A 524 16.90 61.80 16.42
N PRO A 525 17.56 62.94 16.11
CA PRO A 525 18.53 63.03 15.03
C PRO A 525 19.61 61.94 15.12
N GLY A 526 19.80 61.18 14.03
CA GLY A 526 20.70 60.03 13.98
C GLY A 526 20.09 58.68 14.37
N GLY A 527 18.89 58.66 14.97
CA GLY A 527 18.15 57.44 15.27
C GLY A 527 17.68 56.73 13.99
N ARG A 528 17.91 55.42 13.90
CA ARG A 528 17.48 54.57 12.78
C ARG A 528 16.09 53.99 13.04
N GLN A 529 15.26 53.91 12.00
CA GLN A 529 13.95 53.27 12.11
C GLN A 529 14.08 51.76 11.97
N TYR A 530 13.61 51.03 12.98
CA TYR A 530 13.66 49.57 13.06
C TYR A 530 12.29 48.95 12.85
N TRP A 531 12.27 47.65 12.53
CA TRP A 531 11.04 46.88 12.43
C TRP A 531 10.20 47.03 13.72
N PRO A 532 8.91 47.46 13.62
CA PRO A 532 8.03 47.59 14.78
C PRO A 532 7.85 46.25 15.50
N LYS A 533 7.63 46.26 16.82
CA LYS A 533 7.22 45.03 17.53
C LYS A 533 5.87 44.60 16.99
N GLU A 534 5.70 43.30 16.79
CA GLU A 534 4.44 42.74 16.29
C GLU A 534 3.80 41.74 17.25
N VAL A 535 2.48 41.61 17.15
CA VAL A 535 1.72 40.55 17.82
C VAL A 535 0.68 39.99 16.85
N VAL A 536 0.65 38.66 16.76
CA VAL A 536 -0.26 37.91 15.88
C VAL A 536 -1.40 37.34 16.72
N ILE A 537 -2.64 37.62 16.35
CA ILE A 537 -3.81 37.15 17.08
C ILE A 537 -4.99 36.87 16.14
N VAL A 538 -5.82 35.88 16.47
CA VAL A 538 -7.08 35.59 15.77
C VAL A 538 -8.23 36.17 16.60
N THR A 539 -9.07 37.01 16.01
CA THR A 539 -10.32 37.49 16.65
C THR A 539 -11.26 36.33 16.99
N ASP A 540 -12.09 36.48 18.01
CA ASP A 540 -13.03 35.41 18.39
C ASP A 540 -13.99 35.07 17.22
N PRO A 541 -14.39 33.80 17.07
CA PRO A 541 -15.44 33.46 16.12
C PRO A 541 -16.81 33.92 16.61
N THR A 542 -17.71 34.20 15.67
CA THR A 542 -19.14 34.40 15.92
C THR A 542 -19.96 33.53 14.97
N GLY A 543 -21.21 33.20 15.34
CA GLY A 543 -22.14 32.64 14.36
C GLY A 543 -22.37 33.65 13.23
N PRO A 544 -22.46 33.22 11.95
CA PRO A 544 -22.78 34.13 10.85
C PRO A 544 -24.18 34.73 11.07
N PRO A 545 -24.35 36.06 10.93
CA PRO A 545 -25.59 36.75 11.28
C PRO A 545 -26.76 36.40 10.35
N PHE A 546 -26.47 35.88 9.15
CA PHE A 546 -27.47 35.45 8.17
C PHE A 546 -27.13 34.04 7.68
N VAL A 547 -28.13 33.15 7.78
CA VAL A 547 -28.12 31.82 7.16
C VAL A 547 -29.23 31.81 6.11
N PHE A 548 -29.02 31.07 5.02
CA PHE A 548 -30.05 30.90 3.99
C PHE A 548 -31.29 30.19 4.58
N PRO A 549 -32.52 30.63 4.23
CA PRO A 549 -33.72 29.90 4.60
C PRO A 549 -33.73 28.51 3.94
N PRO A 550 -34.36 27.49 4.56
CA PRO A 550 -34.63 26.22 3.89
C PRO A 550 -35.43 26.43 2.60
N GLU A 551 -34.97 25.81 1.52
CA GLU A 551 -35.64 25.84 0.22
C GLU A 551 -36.60 24.65 0.13
N LEU A 552 -37.81 24.82 -0.39
CA LEU A 552 -38.75 23.72 -0.56
C LEU A 552 -38.29 22.81 -1.70
N ASP A 553 -38.34 21.49 -1.49
CA ASP A 553 -38.10 20.52 -2.56
C ASP A 553 -39.42 20.20 -3.27
N ASP A 554 -39.82 21.06 -4.20
CA ASP A 554 -41.11 20.97 -4.89
C ASP A 554 -41.24 19.68 -5.73
N ILE A 555 -40.13 19.07 -6.15
CA ILE A 555 -40.13 17.81 -6.91
C ILE A 555 -40.54 16.66 -5.99
N VAL A 556 -39.87 16.53 -4.83
CA VAL A 556 -40.19 15.47 -3.86
C VAL A 556 -41.52 15.72 -3.15
N SER A 557 -41.90 16.99 -2.95
CA SER A 557 -43.16 17.37 -2.28
C SER A 557 -44.41 17.15 -3.14
N ASN A 558 -44.29 17.13 -4.46
CA ASN A 558 -45.41 16.80 -5.36
C ASN A 558 -45.38 15.32 -5.84
N GLY A 559 -44.22 14.65 -5.81
CA GLY A 559 -44.03 13.30 -6.34
C GLY A 559 -44.21 12.17 -5.32
N MET A 560 -45.46 11.82 -4.96
CA MET A 560 -45.87 10.65 -4.15
C MET A 560 -45.24 10.44 -2.75
N GLY A 561 -44.20 11.19 -2.35
CA GLY A 561 -43.39 10.89 -1.16
C GLY A 561 -43.81 11.58 0.14
N SER A 562 -44.35 12.80 0.09
CA SER A 562 -44.70 13.58 1.29
C SER A 562 -45.98 13.05 1.95
N LYS A 563 -45.86 12.49 3.17
CA LYS A 563 -47.04 12.12 3.98
C LYS A 563 -47.73 13.38 4.52
N GLN A 564 -49.02 13.28 4.81
CA GLN A 564 -49.79 14.40 5.36
C GLN A 564 -49.17 14.87 6.68
N GLY A 565 -48.73 16.13 6.73
CA GLY A 565 -48.01 16.72 7.87
C GLY A 565 -46.48 16.70 7.78
N GLN A 566 -45.91 16.32 6.63
CA GLN A 566 -44.47 16.40 6.33
C GLN A 566 -44.18 17.43 5.23
N VAL A 567 -43.01 18.06 5.29
CA VAL A 567 -42.49 18.97 4.26
C VAL A 567 -41.03 18.61 3.97
N VAL A 568 -40.64 18.56 2.70
CA VAL A 568 -39.27 18.24 2.29
C VAL A 568 -38.53 19.53 1.91
N VAL A 569 -37.34 19.73 2.46
CA VAL A 569 -36.51 20.93 2.24
C VAL A 569 -35.08 20.61 1.86
N ARG A 570 -34.48 21.46 1.05
CA ARG A 570 -33.02 21.51 0.85
C ARG A 570 -32.43 22.52 1.81
N LEU A 571 -31.32 22.13 2.42
CA LEU A 571 -30.58 22.93 3.39
C LEU A 571 -29.22 23.30 2.77
N ARG A 572 -28.76 24.53 3.00
CA ARG A 572 -27.46 25.02 2.54
C ARG A 572 -26.54 25.34 3.72
N PRO A 573 -25.24 25.01 3.68
CA PRO A 573 -24.31 25.39 4.74
C PRO A 573 -24.17 26.92 4.76
N ALA A 574 -24.03 27.48 5.96
CA ALA A 574 -23.66 28.89 6.12
C ALA A 574 -22.14 29.08 5.89
N SER A 575 -21.74 30.29 5.50
CA SER A 575 -20.32 30.61 5.32
C SER A 575 -19.57 30.63 6.64
N GLU A 576 -18.39 30.01 6.66
CA GLU A 576 -17.47 30.01 7.80
C GLU A 576 -16.63 31.30 7.89
N GLU A 577 -16.97 32.35 7.13
CA GLU A 577 -16.32 33.67 7.22
C GLU A 577 -16.25 34.15 8.68
N TYR A 578 -17.30 33.93 9.45
CA TYR A 578 -17.43 34.44 10.82
C TYR A 578 -16.77 33.52 11.86
N GLY A 579 -16.35 32.33 11.45
CA GLY A 579 -15.75 31.28 12.28
C GLY A 579 -16.15 29.88 11.84
N PRO A 580 -15.39 28.84 12.24
CA PRO A 580 -15.75 27.45 11.99
C PRO A 580 -17.09 27.13 12.64
N ILE A 581 -17.98 26.44 11.93
CA ILE A 581 -19.32 26.15 12.45
C ILE A 581 -19.29 24.80 13.19
N SER A 582 -19.93 24.74 14.35
CA SER A 582 -20.11 23.49 15.10
C SER A 582 -21.35 22.74 14.62
N HIS A 583 -22.50 23.39 14.68
CA HIS A 583 -23.80 22.80 14.38
C HIS A 583 -24.82 23.86 13.96
N TYR A 584 -25.94 23.36 13.44
CA TYR A 584 -27.10 24.10 12.98
C TYR A 584 -28.34 23.65 13.77
N TRP A 585 -29.25 24.57 14.04
CA TRP A 585 -30.61 24.27 14.49
C TRP A 585 -31.58 24.56 13.35
N LEU A 586 -32.42 23.58 13.01
CA LEU A 586 -33.58 23.78 12.15
C LEU A 586 -34.79 24.09 13.05
N ILE A 587 -35.40 25.25 12.82
CA ILE A 587 -36.40 25.86 13.70
C ILE A 587 -37.72 25.94 12.94
N VAL A 588 -38.80 25.44 13.55
CA VAL A 588 -40.16 25.54 13.05
C VAL A 588 -40.88 26.65 13.82
N VAL A 589 -41.40 27.62 13.09
CA VAL A 589 -42.02 28.83 13.63
C VAL A 589 -43.49 28.89 13.17
N PRO A 590 -44.46 29.09 14.07
CA PRO A 590 -45.85 29.36 13.68
C PRO A 590 -45.96 30.66 12.85
N GLY A 591 -46.86 30.68 11.86
CA GLY A 591 -46.93 31.74 10.85
C GLY A 591 -47.36 33.14 11.33
N ASN A 592 -47.64 33.32 12.62
CA ASN A 592 -47.98 34.61 13.24
C ASN A 592 -46.76 35.37 13.80
N TYR A 593 -45.59 34.74 13.90
CA TYR A 593 -44.34 35.42 14.29
C TYR A 593 -43.73 36.17 13.10
N SER A 594 -43.09 37.31 13.35
CA SER A 594 -42.30 38.06 12.36
C SER A 594 -40.99 37.33 12.02
N LYS A 595 -40.17 37.90 11.12
CA LYS A 595 -38.81 37.39 10.88
C LYS A 595 -37.89 37.71 12.06
N ASP A 596 -38.03 38.92 12.59
CA ASP A 596 -37.09 39.52 13.54
C ASP A 596 -37.35 39.02 14.96
N ASP A 597 -38.60 38.67 15.30
CA ASP A 597 -38.98 38.02 16.57
C ASP A 597 -38.11 36.80 16.86
N VAL A 598 -37.85 35.98 15.83
CA VAL A 598 -37.12 34.70 15.94
C VAL A 598 -35.61 34.88 15.87
N VAL A 599 -35.13 35.93 15.19
CA VAL A 599 -33.71 36.33 15.22
C VAL A 599 -33.33 36.83 16.61
N ASN A 600 -34.24 37.57 17.25
CA ASN A 600 -34.05 38.16 18.58
C ASN A 600 -34.24 37.16 19.74
N MET A 601 -34.94 36.03 19.54
CA MET A 601 -35.04 34.97 20.57
C MET A 601 -33.65 34.45 20.97
N GLY A 602 -33.40 34.39 22.28
CA GLY A 602 -32.21 33.79 22.85
C GLY A 602 -32.17 32.27 22.62
N PRO A 603 -30.99 31.66 22.42
CA PRO A 603 -30.88 30.19 22.29
C PRO A 603 -31.53 29.44 23.46
N VAL A 604 -31.34 29.94 24.69
CA VAL A 604 -31.90 29.40 25.94
C VAL A 604 -33.44 29.45 25.94
N GLU A 605 -34.03 30.54 25.47
CA GLU A 605 -35.49 30.72 25.41
C GLU A 605 -36.12 29.73 24.43
N LEU A 606 -35.48 29.52 23.28
CA LEU A 606 -35.95 28.61 22.24
C LEU A 606 -35.80 27.13 22.65
N GLU A 607 -34.73 26.76 23.36
CA GLU A 607 -34.59 25.44 23.99
C GLU A 607 -35.68 25.23 25.06
N ALA A 608 -35.92 26.22 25.94
CA ALA A 608 -36.97 26.16 26.94
C ALA A 608 -38.38 26.01 26.33
N ALA A 609 -38.69 26.77 25.27
CA ALA A 609 -39.94 26.65 24.51
C ALA A 609 -40.08 25.25 23.87
N THR A 610 -38.99 24.69 23.35
CA THR A 610 -38.97 23.34 22.76
C THR A 610 -39.20 22.25 23.81
N ILE A 611 -38.62 22.39 25.01
CA ILE A 611 -38.84 21.49 26.15
C ILE A 611 -40.28 21.59 26.67
N ALA A 612 -40.84 22.80 26.76
CA ALA A 612 -42.24 23.03 27.15
C ALA A 612 -43.21 22.36 26.16
N ARG A 613 -42.95 22.48 24.85
CA ARG A 613 -43.73 21.83 23.78
C ARG A 613 -43.75 20.30 23.93
N ARG A 614 -42.60 19.67 24.20
CA ARG A 614 -42.51 18.22 24.43
C ARG A 614 -43.42 17.79 25.60
N LYS A 615 -43.32 18.47 26.74
CA LYS A 615 -44.15 18.20 27.94
C LYS A 615 -45.66 18.42 27.73
N ALA A 616 -46.05 19.32 26.83
CA ALA A 616 -47.46 19.53 26.48
C ALA A 616 -48.03 18.37 25.66
N LEU A 617 -47.29 17.87 24.67
CA LEU A 617 -47.70 16.75 23.82
C LEU A 617 -47.76 15.43 24.61
N GLU A 618 -46.78 15.18 25.49
CA GLU A 618 -46.79 14.03 26.42
C GLU A 618 -48.07 13.99 27.27
N LYS A 619 -48.50 15.15 27.80
CA LYS A 619 -49.76 15.28 28.57
C LYS A 619 -51.01 15.02 27.73
N GLN A 620 -51.03 15.39 26.45
CA GLN A 620 -52.16 15.11 25.56
C GLN A 620 -52.30 13.61 25.26
N ILE A 621 -51.18 12.88 25.18
CA ILE A 621 -51.17 11.42 24.98
C ILE A 621 -51.64 10.68 26.26
N SER A 622 -51.28 11.16 27.46
CA SER A 622 -51.67 10.53 28.72
C SER A 622 -53.16 10.60 29.09
N VAL A 623 -54.00 11.31 28.30
CA VAL A 623 -55.43 11.50 28.60
C VAL A 623 -56.33 10.76 27.59
N SER A 624 -56.50 9.46 27.84
CA SER A 624 -57.67 8.69 27.43
C SER A 624 -58.08 7.69 28.53
N PRO A 625 -59.38 7.49 28.78
CA PRO A 625 -59.86 7.05 30.09
C PRO A 625 -59.85 5.53 30.28
N THR A 626 -59.52 5.09 31.50
CA THR A 626 -59.91 3.77 32.03
C THR A 626 -60.74 3.99 33.30
N ILE A 627 -61.90 3.33 33.39
CA ILE A 627 -62.89 3.56 34.44
C ILE A 627 -62.54 2.81 35.73
N ARG A 628 -62.62 3.48 36.88
CA ARG A 628 -63.02 2.84 38.16
C ARG A 628 -63.97 3.74 38.94
N VAL A 629 -64.88 3.10 39.68
CA VAL A 629 -66.08 3.71 40.29
C VAL A 629 -66.03 3.57 41.81
N LYS A 630 -66.29 4.66 42.56
CA LYS A 630 -67.26 4.72 43.69
C LYS A 630 -67.12 5.97 44.58
N LYS A 631 -68.29 6.57 44.88
CA LYS A 631 -68.65 7.38 46.08
C LYS A 631 -67.91 8.71 46.33
N ALA A 632 -68.54 9.73 46.96
CA ALA A 632 -69.96 10.03 47.16
C ALA A 632 -70.15 11.47 47.71
N ALA A 633 -71.32 12.08 47.45
CA ALA A 633 -71.86 13.32 48.06
C ALA A 633 -71.04 14.62 47.81
N SER A 634 -71.60 15.85 47.84
CA SER A 634 -72.98 16.33 48.05
C SER A 634 -73.20 17.58 47.13
N THR A 635 -74.35 17.86 46.50
CA THR A 635 -75.59 18.47 47.08
C THR A 635 -75.27 19.87 47.64
N ILE A 636 -75.67 21.06 47.14
CA ILE A 636 -76.72 21.60 46.20
C ILE A 636 -76.11 22.84 45.47
N GLY A 637 -76.54 23.33 44.30
CA GLY A 637 -77.58 22.93 43.33
C GLY A 637 -78.35 24.15 42.76
N ARG A 638 -79.26 23.92 41.78
CA ARG A 638 -80.27 24.84 41.21
C ARG A 638 -79.79 26.05 40.36
N GLU A 639 -80.46 26.45 39.27
CA GLU A 639 -81.46 25.77 38.40
C GLU A 639 -81.65 26.57 37.09
N SER A 640 -82.34 25.99 36.09
CA SER A 640 -82.98 26.68 34.94
C SER A 640 -82.06 27.25 33.84
N LEU A 641 -82.34 27.19 32.52
CA LEU A 641 -83.21 26.38 31.60
C LEU A 641 -82.69 26.72 30.16
N MET A 642 -82.97 26.03 29.03
CA MET A 642 -83.79 24.86 28.65
C MET A 642 -83.01 23.93 27.68
N SER A 643 -83.65 22.84 27.26
CA SER A 643 -83.52 22.22 25.91
C SER A 643 -82.19 21.54 25.53
N GLU A 644 -82.00 20.30 25.97
CA GLU A 644 -81.34 19.29 25.12
C GLU A 644 -82.29 18.81 24.02
N HIS A 645 -81.78 18.52 22.82
CA HIS A 645 -82.00 17.23 22.17
C HIS A 645 -80.74 16.82 21.39
N ARG A 646 -80.49 15.50 21.31
CA ARG A 646 -79.26 14.87 20.80
C ARG A 646 -79.35 14.63 19.28
N HIS A 647 -78.31 14.27 18.51
CA HIS A 647 -76.97 13.76 18.78
C HIS A 647 -75.96 14.30 17.74
N HIS A 648 -74.66 14.32 18.06
CA HIS A 648 -73.58 13.70 17.24
C HIS A 648 -72.23 13.80 17.96
N LEU A 649 -71.29 12.87 17.69
CA LEU A 649 -69.99 12.83 18.38
C LEU A 649 -69.04 13.92 17.85
N ARG A 650 -68.55 14.79 18.75
CA ARG A 650 -67.45 15.72 18.43
C ARG A 650 -66.14 14.95 18.16
N LYS A 651 -65.56 15.12 16.98
CA LYS A 651 -64.11 14.89 16.78
C LYS A 651 -63.34 15.87 17.68
N ARG A 652 -62.31 15.39 18.38
CA ARG A 652 -61.45 16.24 19.22
C ARG A 652 -60.76 17.30 18.34
N HIS A 653 -60.74 18.56 18.78
CA HIS A 653 -59.79 19.54 18.25
C HIS A 653 -58.41 19.24 18.84
N ASN A 654 -57.39 19.22 18.01
CA ASN A 654 -56.02 19.44 18.46
C ASN A 654 -55.72 20.94 18.32
N GLU A 655 -55.09 21.52 19.33
CA GLU A 655 -54.82 22.96 19.38
C GLU A 655 -53.66 23.34 18.45
N ILE A 656 -53.70 24.57 17.92
CA ILE A 656 -52.70 25.13 17.01
C ILE A 656 -51.42 25.43 17.80
N PRO A 657 -50.21 25.13 17.28
CA PRO A 657 -48.96 25.40 18.00
C PRO A 657 -48.72 26.90 18.19
N THR A 658 -48.58 27.31 19.46
CA THR A 658 -48.46 28.72 19.88
C THR A 658 -47.03 29.26 19.91
N THR A 659 -46.00 28.41 19.93
CA THR A 659 -44.59 28.80 20.06
C THR A 659 -43.68 28.16 19.00
N ALA A 660 -42.59 28.86 18.70
CA ALA A 660 -41.48 28.34 17.89
C ALA A 660 -40.70 27.24 18.65
N TYR A 661 -40.09 26.32 17.91
CA TYR A 661 -39.32 25.21 18.49
C TYR A 661 -38.23 24.69 17.55
N ILE A 662 -37.21 24.07 18.14
CA ILE A 662 -36.14 23.37 17.41
C ILE A 662 -36.65 21.99 17.01
N THR A 663 -36.68 21.71 15.71
CA THR A 663 -37.18 20.45 15.13
C THR A 663 -36.04 19.45 14.90
N ALA A 664 -34.81 19.95 14.69
CA ALA A 664 -33.60 19.16 14.56
C ALA A 664 -32.35 19.98 14.92
N ARG A 665 -31.35 19.31 15.50
CA ARG A 665 -29.95 19.76 15.52
C ARG A 665 -29.15 18.94 14.50
N ILE A 666 -28.37 19.62 13.66
CA ILE A 666 -27.59 19.03 12.56
C ILE A 666 -26.13 19.45 12.75
N GLU A 667 -25.20 18.51 12.88
CA GLU A 667 -23.77 18.87 13.03
C GLU A 667 -23.20 19.40 11.71
N ALA A 668 -22.22 20.29 11.74
CA ALA A 668 -21.78 21.00 10.52
C ALA A 668 -21.23 20.07 9.43
N GLU A 669 -20.63 18.95 9.83
CA GLU A 669 -20.13 17.91 8.93
C GLU A 669 -21.27 17.08 8.29
N GLU A 670 -22.40 16.91 8.98
CA GLU A 670 -23.61 16.31 8.42
C GLU A 670 -24.29 17.27 7.44
N MET A 671 -24.33 18.57 7.78
CA MET A 671 -24.82 19.64 6.91
C MET A 671 -24.04 19.69 5.58
N ARG A 672 -22.70 19.67 5.65
CA ARG A 672 -21.84 19.56 4.45
C ARG A 672 -22.19 18.34 3.60
N LYS A 673 -22.29 17.16 4.21
CA LYS A 673 -22.60 15.89 3.53
C LYS A 673 -23.99 15.86 2.86
N MET A 674 -24.98 16.53 3.45
CA MET A 674 -26.29 16.68 2.81
C MET A 674 -26.19 17.57 1.56
N TYR A 675 -25.52 18.70 1.66
CA TYR A 675 -25.34 19.63 0.53
C TYR A 675 -24.53 19.00 -0.63
N THR A 676 -23.38 18.37 -0.35
CA THR A 676 -22.56 17.72 -1.38
C THR A 676 -23.21 16.49 -2.02
N GLY A 677 -24.19 15.89 -1.35
CA GLY A 677 -24.92 14.71 -1.82
C GLY A 677 -26.32 15.01 -2.35
N ASP A 678 -26.67 16.30 -2.53
CA ASP A 678 -28.01 16.81 -2.88
C ASP A 678 -29.17 16.15 -2.09
N ARG A 679 -28.97 16.00 -0.77
CA ARG A 679 -29.90 15.29 0.12
C ARG A 679 -30.88 16.26 0.78
N SER A 680 -32.16 16.09 0.48
CA SER A 680 -33.25 16.82 1.10
C SER A 680 -33.55 16.29 2.52
N PHE A 681 -33.84 17.19 3.46
CA PHE A 681 -34.25 16.90 4.84
C PHE A 681 -35.79 16.90 4.95
N VAL A 682 -36.37 16.03 5.77
CA VAL A 682 -37.83 15.95 5.97
C VAL A 682 -38.21 16.57 7.32
N VAL A 683 -38.99 17.64 7.30
CA VAL A 683 -39.59 18.25 8.51
C VAL A 683 -40.93 17.59 8.82
N GLY A 684 -41.20 17.31 10.09
CA GLY A 684 -42.44 16.69 10.55
C GLY A 684 -42.47 15.15 10.46
N ASP A 685 -41.32 14.49 10.40
CA ASP A 685 -41.23 13.02 10.24
C ASP A 685 -41.31 12.21 11.55
N ASP A 686 -41.54 12.90 12.68
CA ASP A 686 -41.66 12.37 14.04
C ASP A 686 -40.41 11.64 14.59
N LYS A 687 -39.25 11.76 13.91
CA LYS A 687 -37.97 11.26 14.43
C LYS A 687 -37.31 12.24 15.40
N ILE A 688 -36.27 11.76 16.09
CA ILE A 688 -35.41 12.57 16.96
C ILE A 688 -34.06 12.81 16.27
N TYR A 689 -33.68 14.08 16.11
CA TYR A 689 -32.40 14.50 15.53
C TYR A 689 -31.57 15.24 16.58
N ASN A 690 -30.50 14.59 17.05
CA ASN A 690 -29.54 15.10 18.04
C ASN A 690 -30.21 15.76 19.26
N GLY A 691 -31.21 15.07 19.84
CA GLY A 691 -31.90 15.47 21.08
C GLY A 691 -33.22 16.23 20.88
N PHE A 692 -33.56 16.63 19.65
CA PHE A 692 -34.77 17.40 19.32
C PHE A 692 -35.78 16.57 18.53
N ASN A 693 -37.08 16.76 18.79
CA ASN A 693 -38.16 15.97 18.17
C ASN A 693 -38.74 16.70 16.95
N ASN A 694 -38.78 16.02 15.80
CA ASN A 694 -39.24 16.57 14.54
C ASN A 694 -40.77 16.44 14.36
N PHE A 695 -41.53 17.05 15.27
CA PHE A 695 -42.98 16.87 15.41
C PHE A 695 -43.75 17.13 14.09
N PRO A 696 -44.72 16.26 13.70
CA PRO A 696 -45.57 16.45 12.54
C PRO A 696 -46.28 17.82 12.46
N LEU A 697 -46.34 18.37 11.25
CA LEU A 697 -46.93 19.68 10.97
C LEU A 697 -48.45 19.56 10.78
N GLN A 698 -49.21 20.53 11.32
CA GLN A 698 -50.67 20.54 11.17
C GLN A 698 -51.10 21.08 9.78
N PRO A 699 -51.86 20.33 8.95
CA PRO A 699 -52.13 20.71 7.56
C PRO A 699 -52.84 22.05 7.32
N SER A 700 -53.56 22.58 8.32
CA SER A 700 -54.28 23.86 8.23
C SER A 700 -53.51 25.06 8.80
N THR A 701 -52.29 24.85 9.31
CA THR A 701 -51.47 25.89 9.96
C THR A 701 -50.34 26.34 9.03
N LYS A 702 -50.15 27.65 8.89
CA LYS A 702 -48.97 28.21 8.21
C LYS A 702 -47.77 28.14 9.14
N TYR A 703 -46.62 27.71 8.61
CA TYR A 703 -45.33 27.69 9.30
C TYR A 703 -44.29 28.47 8.50
N ARG A 704 -43.26 28.97 9.20
CA ARG A 704 -41.99 29.41 8.60
C ARG A 704 -40.89 28.50 9.12
N LEU A 705 -39.98 28.09 8.24
CA LEU A 705 -38.78 27.34 8.60
C LEU A 705 -37.59 28.30 8.64
N MET A 706 -36.71 28.14 9.62
CA MET A 706 -35.48 28.91 9.75
C MET A 706 -34.31 28.00 10.11
N VAL A 707 -33.10 28.39 9.73
CA VAL A 707 -31.85 27.77 10.19
C VAL A 707 -31.06 28.79 11.00
N ARG A 708 -30.60 28.39 12.18
CA ARG A 708 -29.59 29.12 12.96
C ARG A 708 -28.31 28.29 12.98
N SER A 709 -27.14 28.93 12.96
CA SER A 709 -25.85 28.22 13.01
C SER A 709 -24.98 28.77 14.14
N PHE A 710 -24.16 27.89 14.71
CA PHE A 710 -23.41 28.16 15.94
C PHE A 710 -21.93 27.96 15.71
N ALA A 711 -21.15 29.03 15.93
CA ALA A 711 -19.69 28.94 15.87
C ALA A 711 -19.14 27.90 16.86
N LYS A 712 -18.10 27.20 16.44
CA LYS A 712 -17.30 26.33 17.29
C LYS A 712 -16.36 27.20 18.13
N ILE A 713 -16.75 27.43 19.38
CA ILE A 713 -15.94 28.15 20.37
C ILE A 713 -14.82 27.22 20.86
N ASP A 714 -13.58 27.68 20.89
CA ASP A 714 -12.48 26.94 21.51
C ASP A 714 -12.72 26.80 23.02
N GLY A 715 -12.56 25.58 23.54
CA GLY A 715 -12.94 25.19 24.91
C GLY A 715 -12.16 25.84 26.06
N ARG A 716 -11.44 26.93 25.82
CA ARG A 716 -10.66 27.68 26.83
C ARG A 716 -11.49 28.68 27.66
N ARG A 717 -12.76 28.95 27.32
CA ARG A 717 -13.69 29.74 28.16
C ARG A 717 -14.58 28.88 29.08
N LYS A 718 -13.97 27.87 29.72
CA LYS A 718 -14.50 27.24 30.94
C LYS A 718 -13.39 27.27 32.00
N ASN A 719 -13.37 28.37 32.76
CA ASN A 719 -12.77 28.58 34.09
C ASN A 719 -12.57 30.09 34.34
N GLU A 720 -13.65 30.85 34.27
CA GLU A 720 -13.76 32.23 34.77
C GLU A 720 -15.26 32.57 34.83
N VAL A 721 -15.71 33.23 35.91
CA VAL A 721 -17.12 33.38 36.32
C VAL A 721 -17.78 32.06 36.76
N GLU A 722 -17.32 31.53 37.90
CA GLU A 722 -18.21 31.30 39.06
C GLU A 722 -17.96 32.42 40.07
#